data_AF-A0A953XI70-F1
#
_entry.id   AF-A0A953XI70-F1
#
_cell.length_a   1.000
_cell.length_b   1.000
_cell.length_c   1.000
_cell.angle_alpha   90.00
_cell.angle_beta   90.00
_cell.angle_gamma   90.00
#
_symmetry.space_group_name_H-M   'P 1'
#
loop_
_entity.id
_entity.type
_entity.pdbx_description
1 polymer ?
#
loop_
_entity_poly.entity_id
_entity_poly.type
_entity_poly.pdbx_seq_one_letter_code
_entity_poly.pdbx_strand_id
1 'polypeptide(L)'
;MARKLSGRFYRELDWRRAFIAAAPLCLAAAASQELSATTYSATDVASLRTAIDSANAPGSDDIVELASGTYTLTGGAMENANVSGDLDITKPSGNLIIRPATGATVTINGNTNDRVFHINAGSGVTVTIEDIAIVDGLVADDGSSASEARGGGILLEQGNLALNNVTVQSCSAVGTPGSSGAPGSNGSNGAAGLGGGIYVAGGSVTLDSCTLYQCAAEGGSGGVGGFGSSSNGGDGGDGAAGLGGGMYVAGGTVNIRTCTFDQTRVAGGDGGDGGDAFSGDGGIGGTAGDARGGGLYVAEGTVNLKDSSFDNCVNYAGNGGDGGSCSSSSSSASAGYVAGSGGRGGDAEGAAIFVAAGSVEVQSCSLSGNSALGGNGGSGGDADSVQNFSGTTRTAVGGAGGAGGAGGSAAGGGAYVAGGASLSLVSCTLDGNTAQGGDGGQGGGAGSGVAAFASVAYGSGGAANAGGDGGGARGGGVYVAAGATLAVASSTLDSNTAQGGDGGGGGGGGMGVIGYTSLGLGRGGAGGNGGAGGIARGGAVCLEPGASGSASATISTSTISSNDAAGGSGGNGGSGGDALASYNCNNGVAFGGLGGKGGLGAAGSGGGVFAGASGSLTLVNSTVSGNNADSGNGGNGGRGGDGFGQDSSVSGSGGDGGDSDAGTGGGMAGDDATIAIVNSTVASNTAGSGSEGTGGNYGSGSVGGAYGSAGTPSNAAGGGLYASGGTVSLDSTILADNSSNDGPDAYATFDANYSLVEDTTDATINGSNNVTGMDPALGTLQDNGGPTFTQAVTTGSPALNAGNNSLSLTTDQRGAARDDGSGVDIGAYEDQALTASPVVTDPAAVQSVTTGSYDIIGTAVADSLVRIYSDANNNGIVDAGESMVASMQLSGGATAFTISAPLSYGDNNFLATAFDGTNAESTATDVPTINTTNGAPSGGGGGGGGNDDSNCSTGTGNGPGWMLLAGLLSLLGLATRIVRPRRD
;
A
#
# COMPACT_ATOMS: atom_id res chain seq x y z
N MET A 1 42.90 19.27 -26.65
CA MET A 1 43.80 19.01 -27.81
C MET A 1 42.93 18.61 -29.00
N ALA A 2 43.21 19.19 -30.16
CA ALA A 2 42.36 19.15 -31.35
C ALA A 2 42.89 18.22 -32.45
N ARG A 3 41.98 17.88 -33.39
CA ARG A 3 42.11 17.32 -34.77
C ARG A 3 41.78 15.83 -34.90
N LYS A 4 40.65 15.43 -35.52
CA LYS A 4 40.20 15.46 -36.94
C LYS A 4 40.99 14.54 -37.90
N LEU A 5 40.29 13.55 -38.46
CA LEU A 5 40.26 13.09 -39.88
C LEU A 5 39.26 11.90 -39.96
N SER A 6 38.00 12.10 -40.41
CA SER A 6 37.48 11.88 -41.79
C SER A 6 37.61 10.42 -42.28
N GLY A 7 36.62 9.68 -42.76
CA GLY A 7 35.31 9.98 -43.34
C GLY A 7 35.11 9.09 -44.60
N ARG A 8 33.84 8.85 -45.01
CA ARG A 8 33.31 8.18 -46.24
C ARG A 8 32.83 6.72 -46.06
N PHE A 9 31.66 6.25 -46.53
CA PHE A 9 30.49 6.85 -47.22
C PHE A 9 29.30 5.83 -47.17
N TYR A 10 28.08 6.38 -47.10
CA TYR A 10 26.70 5.87 -47.29
C TYR A 10 26.39 4.53 -47.98
N ARG A 11 25.34 3.84 -47.48
CA ARG A 11 24.11 3.54 -48.24
C ARG A 11 22.91 3.15 -47.34
N GLU A 12 21.76 3.73 -47.69
CA GLU A 12 20.39 3.59 -47.14
C GLU A 12 19.81 2.17 -47.30
N LEU A 13 18.90 1.75 -46.40
CA LEU A 13 17.50 1.36 -46.74
C LEU A 13 16.69 0.92 -45.49
N ASP A 14 15.58 1.62 -45.29
CA ASP A 14 14.25 1.22 -44.78
C ASP A 14 14.06 0.13 -43.72
N TRP A 15 13.54 0.58 -42.57
CA TRP A 15 12.88 -0.22 -41.56
C TRP A 15 11.37 -0.06 -41.71
N ARG A 16 10.63 -1.14 -42.03
CA ARG A 16 9.23 -1.36 -41.61
C ARG A 16 8.76 -2.80 -41.95
N ARG A 17 8.29 -3.48 -40.90
CA ARG A 17 7.24 -4.54 -40.84
C ARG A 17 7.55 -5.94 -41.38
N ALA A 18 7.71 -6.90 -40.47
CA ALA A 18 6.98 -8.19 -40.46
C ALA A 18 7.30 -8.98 -39.17
N PHE A 19 6.60 -8.68 -38.08
CA PHE A 19 6.38 -9.63 -36.99
C PHE A 19 5.08 -10.35 -37.34
N ILE A 20 5.17 -11.64 -37.71
CA ILE A 20 4.20 -12.72 -37.44
C ILE A 20 4.80 -14.04 -38.00
N ALA A 21 4.82 -15.04 -37.12
CA ALA A 21 4.91 -16.47 -37.36
C ALA A 21 6.16 -17.05 -38.06
N ALA A 22 7.12 -17.49 -37.23
CA ALA A 22 7.69 -18.84 -37.37
C ALA A 22 8.27 -19.29 -36.03
N ALA A 23 7.56 -20.19 -35.34
CA ALA A 23 8.21 -21.11 -34.42
C ALA A 23 9.33 -21.86 -35.17
N PRO A 24 10.43 -22.18 -34.48
CA PRO A 24 10.97 -23.51 -34.63
C PRO A 24 10.76 -24.23 -33.30
N LEU A 25 9.97 -25.30 -33.36
CA LEU A 25 10.33 -26.52 -32.66
C LEU A 25 11.81 -26.77 -32.95
N CYS A 26 12.68 -26.50 -31.99
CA CYS A 26 13.94 -27.21 -31.89
C CYS A 26 13.79 -28.21 -30.75
N LEU A 27 13.16 -29.34 -31.11
CA LEU A 27 13.35 -30.60 -30.42
C LEU A 27 14.82 -31.00 -30.62
N ALA A 28 15.73 -30.35 -29.90
CA ALA A 28 17.02 -30.94 -29.61
C ALA A 28 16.75 -31.95 -28.50
N ALA A 29 16.47 -33.19 -28.92
CA ALA A 29 16.66 -34.34 -28.05
C ALA A 29 18.13 -34.31 -27.60
N ALA A 30 18.37 -33.71 -26.43
CA ALA A 30 19.56 -34.00 -25.65
C ALA A 30 19.40 -35.45 -25.19
N ALA A 31 19.83 -36.37 -26.04
CA ALA A 31 20.13 -37.72 -25.63
C ALA A 31 21.05 -37.60 -24.41
N SER A 32 20.57 -38.16 -23.29
CA SER A 32 21.28 -38.24 -22.03
C SER A 32 22.69 -38.78 -22.25
N GLN A 33 23.67 -37.93 -22.03
CA GLN A 33 24.91 -38.41 -21.43
C GLN A 33 24.75 -38.28 -19.93
N GLU A 34 24.08 -39.26 -19.32
CA GLU A 34 24.32 -39.55 -17.91
C GLU A 34 25.75 -40.07 -17.80
N LEU A 35 26.69 -39.15 -17.57
CA LEU A 35 28.03 -39.50 -17.16
C LEU A 35 28.05 -39.60 -15.64
N SER A 36 28.00 -40.84 -15.15
CA SER A 36 28.44 -41.27 -13.81
C SER A 36 27.75 -40.60 -12.60
N ALA A 37 26.44 -40.34 -12.67
CA ALA A 37 25.71 -40.01 -11.44
C ALA A 37 25.38 -41.30 -10.66
N THR A 38 25.59 -41.33 -9.34
CA THR A 38 25.13 -42.45 -8.52
C THR A 38 23.67 -42.23 -8.16
N THR A 39 22.79 -43.13 -8.58
CA THR A 39 21.35 -43.05 -8.25
C THR A 39 21.05 -43.90 -7.02
N TYR A 40 20.53 -43.26 -5.98
CA TYR A 40 19.96 -43.92 -4.80
C TYR A 40 18.44 -44.03 -5.00
N SER A 41 17.97 -45.20 -5.45
CA SER A 41 16.56 -45.44 -5.79
C SER A 41 15.73 -45.95 -4.59
N ALA A 42 14.44 -45.61 -4.58
CA ALA A 42 13.49 -45.86 -3.49
C ALA A 42 13.24 -47.33 -3.09
N THR A 43 13.75 -48.32 -3.84
CA THR A 43 13.73 -49.73 -3.41
C THR A 43 14.93 -50.14 -2.56
N ASP A 44 15.98 -49.31 -2.48
CA ASP A 44 17.28 -49.66 -1.89
C ASP A 44 17.72 -48.80 -0.69
N VAL A 45 16.96 -47.78 -0.28
CA VAL A 45 17.28 -46.94 0.89
C VAL A 45 16.31 -47.14 2.06
N ALA A 46 16.86 -47.52 3.21
CA ALA A 46 16.11 -47.77 4.45
C ALA A 46 15.41 -46.50 5.01
N SER A 47 15.85 -45.30 4.62
CA SER A 47 15.22 -44.00 4.91
C SER A 47 15.77 -42.89 3.99
N LEU A 48 15.06 -41.77 3.85
CA LEU A 48 15.53 -40.56 3.14
C LEU A 48 16.87 -40.05 3.70
N ARG A 49 17.02 -40.05 5.03
CA ARG A 49 18.26 -39.65 5.72
C ARG A 49 19.46 -40.49 5.27
N THR A 50 19.29 -41.81 5.23
CA THR A 50 20.35 -42.72 4.76
C THR A 50 20.75 -42.47 3.29
N ALA A 51 19.80 -42.06 2.44
CA ALA A 51 20.11 -41.70 1.06
C ALA A 51 20.96 -40.43 0.99
N ILE A 52 20.60 -39.40 1.76
CA ILE A 52 21.34 -38.14 1.86
C ILE A 52 22.73 -38.37 2.47
N ASP A 53 22.85 -39.14 3.55
CA ASP A 53 24.14 -39.52 4.16
C ASP A 53 25.07 -40.17 3.14
N SER A 54 24.51 -41.00 2.27
CA SER A 54 25.28 -41.66 1.22
C SER A 54 25.73 -40.66 0.14
N ALA A 55 24.85 -39.74 -0.26
CA ALA A 55 25.16 -38.69 -1.23
C ALA A 55 26.13 -37.61 -0.71
N ASN A 56 26.25 -37.46 0.62
CA ASN A 56 27.22 -36.58 1.27
C ASN A 56 28.67 -37.06 1.10
N ALA A 57 28.90 -38.28 0.58
CA ALA A 57 30.23 -38.74 0.25
C ALA A 57 30.88 -37.89 -0.85
N PRO A 58 32.21 -37.64 -0.79
CA PRO A 58 32.93 -36.97 -1.87
C PRO A 58 32.88 -37.80 -3.14
N GLY A 59 32.56 -37.19 -4.28
CA GLY A 59 32.45 -37.93 -5.54
C GLY A 59 31.96 -37.11 -6.73
N SER A 60 31.44 -37.84 -7.73
CA SER A 60 30.68 -37.31 -8.85
C SER A 60 29.28 -36.86 -8.42
N ASP A 61 28.47 -36.45 -9.38
CA ASP A 61 27.08 -36.06 -9.15
C ASP A 61 26.28 -37.24 -8.58
N ASP A 62 25.27 -36.95 -7.75
CA ASP A 62 24.38 -37.97 -7.16
C ASP A 62 22.92 -37.58 -7.35
N ILE A 63 22.06 -38.60 -7.46
CA ILE A 63 20.60 -38.45 -7.57
C ILE A 63 19.94 -39.27 -6.46
N VAL A 64 19.13 -38.61 -5.64
CA VAL A 64 18.23 -39.24 -4.65
C VAL A 64 16.82 -39.24 -5.24
N GLU A 65 16.30 -40.43 -5.55
CA GLU A 65 14.99 -40.60 -6.17
C GLU A 65 13.97 -41.17 -5.15
N LEU A 66 12.85 -40.47 -4.96
CA LEU A 66 11.89 -40.71 -3.88
C LEU A 66 10.58 -41.32 -4.38
N ALA A 67 10.09 -42.37 -3.73
CA ALA A 67 8.77 -42.93 -4.01
C ALA A 67 7.66 -42.03 -3.44
N SER A 68 6.43 -42.19 -3.94
CA SER A 68 5.29 -41.42 -3.43
C SER A 68 5.11 -41.62 -1.93
N GLY A 69 4.90 -40.53 -1.21
CA GLY A 69 4.62 -40.58 0.22
C GLY A 69 5.06 -39.33 0.98
N THR A 70 4.76 -39.35 2.28
CA THR A 70 5.21 -38.33 3.22
C THR A 70 6.39 -38.87 4.02
N TYR A 71 7.52 -38.19 3.90
CA TYR A 71 8.76 -38.46 4.63
C TYR A 71 8.82 -37.52 5.83
N THR A 72 8.28 -37.98 6.96
CA THR A 72 8.23 -37.22 8.22
C THR A 72 9.52 -37.39 9.00
N LEU A 73 10.14 -36.28 9.41
CA LEU A 73 11.33 -36.31 10.27
C LEU A 73 10.96 -36.84 11.67
N THR A 74 11.75 -37.80 12.16
CA THR A 74 11.57 -38.42 13.48
C THR A 74 12.89 -38.34 14.25
N GLY A 75 12.89 -37.82 15.49
CA GLY A 75 14.11 -37.55 16.27
C GLY A 75 13.92 -36.37 17.24
N GLY A 76 14.86 -36.09 18.16
CA GLY A 76 14.79 -34.88 19.00
C GLY A 76 15.33 -33.65 18.25
N ALA A 77 14.85 -32.46 18.60
CA ALA A 77 15.29 -31.17 18.07
C ALA A 77 16.79 -30.90 18.34
N MET A 78 17.43 -30.11 17.48
CA MET A 78 18.69 -29.39 17.72
C MET A 78 19.96 -30.25 17.67
N GLU A 79 20.26 -30.87 16.52
CA GLU A 79 21.52 -31.57 16.28
C GLU A 79 22.11 -31.18 14.91
N ASN A 80 23.43 -30.93 14.84
CA ASN A 80 24.11 -30.36 13.66
C ASN A 80 25.00 -31.38 12.91
N ALA A 81 24.73 -32.69 13.03
CA ALA A 81 25.53 -33.74 12.38
C ALA A 81 24.69 -34.86 11.75
N ASN A 82 23.51 -34.51 11.26
CA ASN A 82 22.55 -35.36 10.55
C ASN A 82 22.09 -36.60 11.34
N VAL A 83 22.34 -36.65 12.66
CA VAL A 83 22.06 -37.82 13.52
C VAL A 83 20.58 -37.86 13.90
N SER A 84 19.96 -36.70 14.12
CA SER A 84 18.52 -36.49 14.33
C SER A 84 18.15 -35.06 13.96
N GLY A 85 16.85 -34.74 13.83
CA GLY A 85 16.43 -33.38 13.46
C GLY A 85 16.34 -33.21 11.95
N ASP A 86 16.90 -32.11 11.44
CA ASP A 86 16.92 -31.74 10.02
C ASP A 86 17.76 -32.68 9.15
N LEU A 87 17.76 -32.44 7.84
CA LEU A 87 18.54 -33.19 6.85
C LEU A 87 19.75 -32.36 6.41
N ASP A 88 20.93 -32.72 6.92
CA ASP A 88 22.18 -32.05 6.57
C ASP A 88 22.72 -32.52 5.21
N ILE A 89 22.96 -31.56 4.31
CA ILE A 89 23.60 -31.77 3.02
C ILE A 89 25.00 -31.14 3.08
N THR A 90 26.02 -31.98 3.27
CA THR A 90 27.42 -31.59 3.43
C THR A 90 28.31 -32.05 2.27
N LYS A 91 27.71 -32.30 1.10
CA LYS A 91 28.42 -32.85 -0.06
C LYS A 91 29.60 -31.95 -0.47
N PRO A 92 30.85 -32.44 -0.41
CA PRO A 92 32.03 -31.58 -0.60
C PRO A 92 32.38 -31.33 -2.08
N SER A 93 31.94 -32.22 -2.99
CA SER A 93 32.15 -32.13 -4.44
C SER A 93 31.13 -32.96 -5.21
N GLY A 94 30.84 -32.57 -6.46
CA GLY A 94 29.78 -33.16 -7.28
C GLY A 94 28.41 -32.60 -6.89
N ASN A 95 27.49 -32.48 -7.85
CA ASN A 95 26.15 -31.95 -7.60
C ASN A 95 25.23 -33.00 -6.95
N LEU A 96 24.16 -32.55 -6.31
CA LEU A 96 23.12 -33.42 -5.74
C LEU A 96 21.76 -33.03 -6.30
N ILE A 97 21.00 -34.00 -6.81
CA ILE A 97 19.61 -33.82 -7.23
C ILE A 97 18.70 -34.66 -6.33
N ILE A 98 17.68 -34.05 -5.72
CA ILE A 98 16.64 -34.72 -4.94
C ILE A 98 15.31 -34.54 -5.69
N ARG A 99 14.70 -35.65 -6.10
CA ARG A 99 13.47 -35.62 -6.90
C ARG A 99 12.57 -36.83 -6.66
N PRO A 100 11.27 -36.75 -6.95
CA PRO A 100 10.39 -37.91 -7.01
C PRO A 100 10.79 -38.87 -8.13
N ALA A 101 10.47 -40.14 -7.95
CA ALA A 101 10.40 -41.10 -9.04
C ALA A 101 9.34 -40.64 -10.06
N THR A 102 9.46 -41.07 -11.32
CA THR A 102 8.54 -40.66 -12.37
C THR A 102 7.08 -40.93 -11.98
N GLY A 103 6.27 -39.86 -11.90
CA GLY A 103 4.84 -39.91 -11.53
C GLY A 103 4.57 -40.02 -10.02
N ALA A 104 5.59 -39.89 -9.17
CA ALA A 104 5.44 -39.88 -7.73
C ALA A 104 5.12 -38.48 -7.19
N THR A 105 4.42 -38.43 -6.06
CA THR A 105 4.16 -37.18 -5.30
C THR A 105 4.78 -37.31 -3.93
N VAL A 106 5.64 -36.36 -3.58
CA VAL A 106 6.50 -36.45 -2.40
C VAL A 106 6.30 -35.23 -1.51
N THR A 107 6.13 -35.49 -0.22
CA THR A 107 6.15 -34.47 0.82
C THR A 107 7.23 -34.82 1.82
N ILE A 108 8.07 -33.85 2.17
CA ILE A 108 9.06 -33.96 3.24
C ILE A 108 8.56 -33.05 4.37
N ASN A 109 8.23 -33.66 5.52
CA ASN A 109 7.54 -32.98 6.61
C ASN A 109 8.48 -32.87 7.83
N GLY A 110 8.78 -31.64 8.24
CA GLY A 110 9.61 -31.33 9.41
C GLY A 110 8.95 -31.62 10.77
N ASN A 111 7.64 -31.88 10.76
CA ASN A 111 6.82 -32.27 11.90
C ASN A 111 6.83 -31.26 13.06
N THR A 112 7.04 -29.97 12.74
CA THR A 112 7.22 -28.87 13.70
C THR A 112 8.30 -29.15 14.75
N ASN A 113 9.29 -29.95 14.40
CA ASN A 113 10.25 -30.50 15.35
C ASN A 113 11.66 -29.93 15.14
N ASP A 114 12.05 -29.77 13.89
CA ASP A 114 13.30 -29.12 13.48
C ASP A 114 13.11 -28.51 12.09
N ARG A 115 14.16 -27.88 11.56
CA ARG A 115 14.25 -27.47 10.15
C ARG A 115 14.12 -28.70 9.24
N VAL A 116 13.82 -28.49 7.96
CA VAL A 116 13.77 -29.61 7.01
C VAL A 116 15.14 -29.89 6.40
N PHE A 117 15.79 -28.87 5.86
CA PHE A 117 17.11 -29.00 5.22
C PHE A 117 18.12 -27.97 5.72
N HIS A 118 19.32 -28.43 6.03
CA HIS A 118 20.49 -27.58 6.25
C HIS A 118 21.54 -27.92 5.20
N ILE A 119 21.84 -26.95 4.33
CA ILE A 119 22.76 -27.09 3.20
C ILE A 119 24.06 -26.36 3.53
N ASN A 120 25.12 -27.14 3.71
CA ASN A 120 26.48 -26.67 3.93
C ASN A 120 27.43 -27.42 2.97
N ALA A 121 27.12 -27.30 1.67
CA ALA A 121 27.82 -28.01 0.62
C ALA A 121 29.13 -27.30 0.24
N GLY A 122 30.03 -28.02 -0.43
CA GLY A 122 31.27 -27.47 -0.94
C GLY A 122 31.04 -26.29 -1.90
N SER A 123 31.98 -25.33 -1.93
CA SER A 123 31.91 -24.18 -2.83
C SER A 123 31.71 -24.62 -4.30
N GLY A 124 30.63 -24.15 -4.93
CA GLY A 124 30.29 -24.45 -6.32
C GLY A 124 29.49 -25.75 -6.53
N VAL A 125 29.27 -26.54 -5.48
CA VAL A 125 28.31 -27.66 -5.51
C VAL A 125 26.90 -27.09 -5.58
N THR A 126 26.09 -27.61 -6.50
CA THR A 126 24.67 -27.27 -6.60
C THR A 126 23.83 -28.40 -6.03
N VAL A 127 22.95 -28.03 -5.09
CA VAL A 127 21.88 -28.89 -4.60
C VAL A 127 20.60 -28.50 -5.33
N THR A 128 20.04 -29.43 -6.10
CA THR A 128 18.79 -29.25 -6.83
C THR A 128 17.68 -30.06 -6.16
N ILE A 129 16.56 -29.40 -5.87
CA ILE A 129 15.34 -30.04 -5.36
C ILE A 129 14.22 -29.79 -6.36
N GLU A 130 13.55 -30.86 -6.78
CA GLU A 130 12.54 -30.80 -7.85
C GLU A 130 11.24 -31.47 -7.42
N ASP A 131 10.08 -30.91 -7.78
CA ASP A 131 8.76 -31.53 -7.66
C ASP A 131 8.39 -32.06 -6.24
N ILE A 132 8.88 -31.39 -5.19
CA ILE A 132 8.70 -31.80 -3.79
C ILE A 132 7.98 -30.71 -3.00
N ALA A 133 7.12 -31.14 -2.07
CA ALA A 133 6.60 -30.27 -1.01
C ALA A 133 7.46 -30.40 0.26
N ILE A 134 7.93 -29.27 0.79
CA ILE A 134 8.68 -29.12 2.05
C ILE A 134 7.73 -28.44 3.02
N VAL A 135 7.33 -29.13 4.09
CA VAL A 135 6.24 -28.65 4.96
C VAL A 135 6.60 -28.74 6.44
N ASP A 136 6.02 -27.85 7.24
CA ASP A 136 6.02 -27.90 8.71
C ASP A 136 7.43 -27.95 9.34
N GLY A 137 8.42 -27.29 8.74
CA GLY A 137 9.73 -27.08 9.35
C GLY A 137 9.67 -26.02 10.45
N LEU A 138 10.34 -26.23 11.58
CA LEU A 138 10.37 -25.27 12.70
C LEU A 138 11.77 -25.18 13.29
N VAL A 139 12.32 -23.97 13.38
CA VAL A 139 13.53 -23.70 14.16
C VAL A 139 13.25 -22.72 15.28
N ALA A 140 13.62 -23.11 16.51
CA ALA A 140 13.48 -22.29 17.71
C ALA A 140 14.85 -21.86 18.31
N ASP A 141 15.95 -22.47 17.82
CA ASP A 141 17.34 -22.23 18.19
C ASP A 141 18.22 -22.94 17.13
N ASP A 142 19.42 -22.45 16.80
CA ASP A 142 20.33 -23.02 15.79
C ASP A 142 21.21 -24.17 16.32
N GLY A 143 20.85 -24.72 17.48
CA GLY A 143 21.63 -25.77 18.16
C GLY A 143 22.88 -25.23 18.88
N SER A 144 23.07 -23.91 18.96
CA SER A 144 24.04 -23.28 19.85
C SER A 144 23.33 -22.33 20.81
N SER A 145 23.53 -22.50 22.11
CA SER A 145 22.73 -21.84 23.16
C SER A 145 22.55 -20.32 22.93
N ALA A 146 21.30 -19.88 22.83
CA ALA A 146 20.84 -18.49 22.77
C ALA A 146 21.13 -17.73 21.46
N SER A 147 20.89 -18.36 20.31
CA SER A 147 21.06 -17.77 18.98
C SER A 147 19.75 -17.37 18.30
N GLU A 148 19.89 -16.59 17.23
CA GLU A 148 18.83 -16.30 16.25
C GLU A 148 18.36 -17.58 15.54
N ALA A 149 17.06 -17.69 15.28
CA ALA A 149 16.48 -18.79 14.51
C ALA A 149 16.64 -18.54 13.00
N ARG A 150 17.11 -19.53 12.21
CA ARG A 150 17.44 -19.36 10.77
C ARG A 150 16.91 -20.48 9.88
N GLY A 151 16.05 -20.16 8.91
CA GLY A 151 15.71 -21.09 7.82
C GLY A 151 14.80 -22.23 8.25
N GLY A 152 13.52 -21.97 8.57
CA GLY A 152 12.59 -22.99 9.06
C GLY A 152 12.40 -24.16 8.10
N GLY A 153 12.31 -23.89 6.80
CA GLY A 153 12.29 -24.93 5.77
C GLY A 153 13.70 -25.31 5.33
N ILE A 154 14.45 -24.33 4.82
CA ILE A 154 15.79 -24.52 4.26
C ILE A 154 16.74 -23.47 4.82
N LEU A 155 17.87 -23.91 5.38
CA LEU A 155 19.05 -23.06 5.60
C LEU A 155 20.12 -23.37 4.55
N LEU A 156 20.50 -22.38 3.75
CA LEU A 156 21.68 -22.44 2.89
C LEU A 156 22.83 -21.65 3.53
N GLU A 157 23.81 -22.35 4.09
CA GLU A 157 25.04 -21.75 4.61
C GLU A 157 26.12 -21.61 3.54
N GLN A 158 26.32 -22.64 2.72
CA GLN A 158 27.34 -22.69 1.67
C GLN A 158 26.90 -23.56 0.49
N GLY A 159 27.44 -23.26 -0.69
CA GLY A 159 27.10 -23.93 -1.96
C GLY A 159 26.10 -23.13 -2.79
N ASN A 160 25.42 -23.80 -3.71
CA ASN A 160 24.33 -23.24 -4.52
C ASN A 160 23.05 -24.04 -4.32
N LEU A 161 21.90 -23.39 -4.48
CA LEU A 161 20.59 -24.02 -4.36
C LEU A 161 19.76 -23.77 -5.63
N ALA A 162 19.18 -24.82 -6.19
CA ALA A 162 18.20 -24.74 -7.26
C ALA A 162 16.90 -25.43 -6.83
N LEU A 163 15.79 -24.71 -6.83
CA LEU A 163 14.46 -25.23 -6.55
C LEU A 163 13.63 -25.15 -7.84
N ASN A 164 13.09 -26.29 -8.29
CA ASN A 164 12.27 -26.39 -9.49
C ASN A 164 10.91 -27.00 -9.14
N ASN A 165 9.83 -26.23 -9.28
CA ASN A 165 8.47 -26.69 -8.96
C ASN A 165 8.35 -27.24 -7.51
N VAL A 166 8.95 -26.53 -6.56
CA VAL A 166 8.95 -26.88 -5.13
C VAL A 166 7.94 -26.02 -4.38
N THR A 167 7.22 -26.64 -3.44
CA THR A 167 6.39 -25.90 -2.47
C THR A 167 7.10 -25.90 -1.11
N VAL A 168 7.37 -24.73 -0.53
CA VAL A 168 7.78 -24.58 0.87
C VAL A 168 6.58 -24.02 1.62
N GLN A 169 6.06 -24.78 2.58
CA GLN A 169 4.79 -24.45 3.22
C GLN A 169 4.86 -24.55 4.74
N SER A 170 4.24 -23.59 5.43
CA SER A 170 4.08 -23.62 6.89
C SER A 170 5.39 -23.81 7.66
N CYS A 171 6.49 -23.32 7.09
CA CYS A 171 7.80 -23.40 7.71
C CYS A 171 8.08 -22.13 8.53
N SER A 172 8.67 -22.27 9.71
CA SER A 172 8.82 -21.17 10.66
C SER A 172 10.19 -21.07 11.30
N ALA A 173 10.69 -19.84 11.47
CA ALA A 173 11.86 -19.50 12.25
C ALA A 173 11.45 -18.60 13.43
N VAL A 174 11.52 -19.13 14.65
CA VAL A 174 11.00 -18.49 15.87
C VAL A 174 12.14 -18.20 16.83
N GLY A 175 12.39 -16.94 17.12
CA GLY A 175 13.39 -16.53 18.08
C GLY A 175 13.01 -16.89 19.52
N THR A 176 14.01 -17.19 20.35
CA THR A 176 13.78 -17.55 21.75
C THR A 176 13.21 -16.39 22.56
N PRO A 177 12.17 -16.60 23.39
CA PRO A 177 11.67 -15.58 24.30
C PRO A 177 12.67 -15.25 25.41
N GLY A 178 12.65 -14.00 25.84
CA GLY A 178 13.37 -13.53 27.01
C GLY A 178 12.86 -14.15 28.31
N SER A 179 13.78 -14.48 29.20
CA SER A 179 13.48 -14.94 30.56
C SER A 179 12.95 -13.79 31.44
N SER A 180 11.94 -14.09 32.27
CA SER A 180 11.44 -13.13 33.25
C SER A 180 12.49 -12.77 34.31
N GLY A 181 12.47 -11.53 34.75
CA GLY A 181 13.33 -11.04 35.81
C GLY A 181 13.04 -11.70 37.17
N ALA A 182 14.09 -11.98 37.94
CA ALA A 182 13.95 -12.26 39.37
C ALA A 182 13.39 -11.02 40.10
N PRO A 183 12.86 -11.11 41.34
CA PRO A 183 12.26 -9.98 42.03
C PRO A 183 13.13 -8.70 42.02
N GLY A 184 12.60 -7.61 41.45
CA GLY A 184 13.28 -6.31 41.29
C GLY A 184 14.35 -6.25 40.20
N SER A 185 14.55 -7.33 39.43
CA SER A 185 15.48 -7.38 38.30
C SER A 185 14.73 -7.31 36.98
N ASN A 186 15.38 -6.78 35.94
CA ASN A 186 14.80 -6.66 34.61
C ASN A 186 14.60 -8.03 33.95
N GLY A 187 13.62 -8.12 33.05
CA GLY A 187 13.51 -9.23 32.12
C GLY A 187 14.64 -9.20 31.08
N SER A 188 14.95 -10.35 30.50
CA SER A 188 15.92 -10.41 29.39
C SER A 188 15.23 -10.18 28.05
N ASN A 189 15.99 -9.77 27.04
CA ASN A 189 15.46 -9.56 25.69
C ASN A 189 15.19 -10.90 25.00
N GLY A 190 14.31 -10.88 23.99
CA GLY A 190 14.13 -12.00 23.06
C GLY A 190 15.26 -12.10 22.03
N ALA A 191 15.24 -13.16 21.22
CA ALA A 191 16.16 -13.37 20.09
C ALA A 191 15.42 -13.26 18.73
N ALA A 192 16.14 -13.00 17.64
CA ALA A 192 15.52 -12.78 16.33
C ALA A 192 15.10 -14.08 15.62
N GLY A 193 14.11 -13.99 14.73
CA GLY A 193 13.73 -15.03 13.78
C GLY A 193 13.99 -14.60 12.33
N LEU A 194 14.71 -15.40 11.55
CA LEU A 194 15.22 -15.05 10.23
C LEU A 194 14.88 -16.13 9.19
N GLY A 195 14.28 -15.76 8.06
CA GLY A 195 14.09 -16.68 6.93
C GLY A 195 13.14 -17.83 7.26
N GLY A 196 11.84 -17.55 7.44
CA GLY A 196 10.86 -18.57 7.85
C GLY A 196 10.81 -19.79 6.92
N GLY A 197 10.69 -19.53 5.62
CA GLY A 197 10.80 -20.55 4.59
C GLY A 197 12.26 -20.88 4.29
N ILE A 198 13.00 -19.90 3.77
CA ILE A 198 14.37 -20.09 3.27
C ILE A 198 15.29 -19.01 3.84
N TYR A 199 16.44 -19.41 4.39
CA TYR A 199 17.54 -18.51 4.73
C TYR A 199 18.73 -18.76 3.81
N VAL A 200 19.28 -17.69 3.22
CA VAL A 200 20.44 -17.72 2.33
C VAL A 200 21.59 -16.91 2.93
N ALA A 201 22.65 -17.58 3.37
CA ALA A 201 23.86 -16.92 3.85
C ALA A 201 24.73 -16.36 2.71
N GLY A 202 24.70 -16.99 1.53
CA GLY A 202 25.48 -16.62 0.35
C GLY A 202 25.34 -17.64 -0.78
N GLY A 203 26.13 -17.48 -1.86
CA GLY A 203 26.10 -18.38 -3.03
C GLY A 203 25.11 -17.95 -4.13
N SER A 204 24.81 -18.87 -5.05
CA SER A 204 23.79 -18.67 -6.10
C SER A 204 22.53 -19.46 -5.77
N VAL A 205 21.38 -18.79 -5.78
CA VAL A 205 20.08 -19.42 -5.57
C VAL A 205 19.17 -19.18 -6.77
N THR A 206 18.52 -20.23 -7.25
CA THR A 206 17.51 -20.15 -8.32
C THR A 206 16.22 -20.80 -7.84
N LEU A 207 15.12 -20.06 -7.89
CA LEU A 207 13.77 -20.56 -7.70
C LEU A 207 13.03 -20.46 -9.03
N ASP A 208 12.56 -21.60 -9.53
CA ASP A 208 11.79 -21.70 -10.77
C ASP A 208 10.47 -22.38 -10.50
N SER A 209 9.36 -21.71 -10.79
CA SER A 209 8.01 -22.28 -10.64
C SER A 209 7.69 -22.72 -9.20
N CYS A 210 8.27 -22.07 -8.19
CA CYS A 210 8.15 -22.46 -6.78
C CYS A 210 7.05 -21.69 -6.04
N THR A 211 6.53 -22.27 -4.96
CA THR A 211 5.57 -21.62 -4.06
C THR A 211 6.12 -21.57 -2.64
N LEU A 212 6.15 -20.39 -2.04
CA LEU A 212 6.38 -20.19 -0.62
C LEU A 212 5.06 -19.75 0.01
N TYR A 213 4.45 -20.61 0.81
CA TYR A 213 3.10 -20.41 1.31
C TYR A 213 3.06 -20.48 2.84
N GLN A 214 2.50 -19.48 3.50
CA GLN A 214 2.33 -19.47 4.97
C GLN A 214 3.62 -19.70 5.77
N CYS A 215 4.77 -19.32 5.21
CA CYS A 215 6.04 -19.35 5.93
C CYS A 215 6.18 -18.15 6.87
N ALA A 216 6.79 -18.33 8.04
CA ALA A 216 6.80 -17.34 9.10
C ALA A 216 8.19 -17.09 9.72
N ALA A 217 8.56 -15.83 9.94
CA ALA A 217 9.72 -15.47 10.75
C ALA A 217 9.25 -14.65 11.96
N GLU A 218 9.49 -15.14 13.18
CA GLU A 218 8.94 -14.59 14.41
C GLU A 218 10.07 -14.24 15.38
N GLY A 219 10.14 -12.98 15.81
CA GLY A 219 11.03 -12.56 16.88
C GLY A 219 10.53 -13.02 18.25
N GLY A 220 11.45 -13.39 19.14
CA GLY A 220 11.14 -13.74 20.51
C GLY A 220 10.66 -12.53 21.31
N SER A 221 9.66 -12.73 22.17
CA SER A 221 9.18 -11.68 23.07
C SER A 221 10.21 -11.34 24.15
N GLY A 222 10.15 -10.13 24.67
CA GLY A 222 10.90 -9.73 25.86
C GLY A 222 10.37 -10.39 27.13
N GLY A 223 11.25 -10.64 28.09
CA GLY A 223 10.89 -11.19 29.39
C GLY A 223 10.20 -10.15 30.28
N VAL A 224 9.23 -10.56 31.08
CA VAL A 224 8.57 -9.67 32.06
C VAL A 224 9.53 -9.25 33.17
N GLY A 225 9.49 -7.98 33.56
CA GLY A 225 10.25 -7.42 34.67
C GLY A 225 9.83 -8.01 36.03
N GLY A 226 10.81 -8.21 36.91
CA GLY A 226 10.56 -8.87 38.19
C GLY A 226 9.87 -7.98 39.23
N PHE A 227 8.93 -8.55 39.96
CA PHE A 227 8.16 -7.86 41.00
C PHE A 227 9.05 -7.26 42.13
N GLY A 228 8.90 -5.96 42.42
CA GLY A 228 9.66 -5.23 43.45
C GLY A 228 8.97 -5.21 44.81
N SER A 229 9.36 -6.07 45.76
CA SER A 229 8.67 -6.16 47.08
C SER A 229 9.12 -5.11 48.12
N SER A 230 10.32 -4.57 47.96
CA SER A 230 10.93 -3.52 48.79
C SER A 230 11.95 -2.71 47.98
N SER A 231 11.77 -2.75 46.67
CA SER A 231 12.60 -2.15 45.63
C SER A 231 11.65 -1.72 44.52
N ASN A 232 12.18 -1.01 43.52
CA ASN A 232 11.45 -0.78 42.29
C ASN A 232 11.16 -2.13 41.60
N GLY A 233 10.11 -2.15 40.77
CA GLY A 233 9.89 -3.23 39.83
C GLY A 233 11.00 -3.23 38.78
N GLY A 234 11.37 -4.41 38.30
CA GLY A 234 12.32 -4.52 37.20
C GLY A 234 11.67 -4.10 35.88
N ASP A 235 12.47 -3.59 34.95
CA ASP A 235 11.94 -3.26 33.61
C ASP A 235 11.66 -4.53 32.80
N GLY A 236 10.71 -4.45 31.87
CA GLY A 236 10.51 -5.47 30.87
C GLY A 236 11.69 -5.55 29.90
N GLY A 237 11.99 -6.75 29.41
CA GLY A 237 12.96 -6.97 28.36
C GLY A 237 12.39 -6.56 26.99
N ASP A 238 13.28 -6.29 26.03
CA ASP A 238 12.85 -5.92 24.68
C ASP A 238 12.46 -7.16 23.86
N GLY A 239 11.44 -7.02 23.03
CA GLY A 239 11.14 -7.96 21.96
C GLY A 239 12.17 -7.89 20.83
N ALA A 240 12.36 -8.99 20.12
CA ALA A 240 13.32 -9.08 19.02
C ALA A 240 12.64 -9.05 17.65
N ALA A 241 13.42 -8.78 16.61
CA ALA A 241 12.88 -8.65 15.25
C ALA A 241 12.57 -10.02 14.61
N GLY A 242 11.54 -10.04 13.77
CA GLY A 242 11.36 -11.06 12.73
C GLY A 242 11.80 -10.48 11.38
N LEU A 243 12.50 -11.26 10.54
CA LEU A 243 12.97 -10.82 9.22
C LEU A 243 12.82 -11.93 8.17
N GLY A 244 12.22 -11.65 7.01
CA GLY A 244 12.19 -12.58 5.88
C GLY A 244 11.26 -13.77 6.09
N GLY A 245 9.94 -13.59 6.07
CA GLY A 245 8.97 -14.65 6.35
C GLY A 245 9.03 -15.79 5.32
N GLY A 246 8.96 -15.43 4.03
CA GLY A 246 9.24 -16.36 2.94
C GLY A 246 10.73 -16.64 2.81
N MET A 247 11.53 -15.61 2.54
CA MET A 247 12.95 -15.74 2.25
C MET A 247 13.79 -14.60 2.86
N TYR A 248 14.93 -14.96 3.47
CA TYR A 248 15.96 -14.02 3.92
C TYR A 248 17.24 -14.20 3.11
N VAL A 249 17.75 -13.12 2.52
CA VAL A 249 18.97 -13.10 1.71
C VAL A 249 20.03 -12.26 2.39
N ALA A 250 21.01 -12.92 3.03
CA ALA A 250 22.15 -12.27 3.65
C ALA A 250 23.17 -11.77 2.62
N GLY A 251 23.25 -12.40 1.45
CA GLY A 251 24.16 -12.05 0.36
C GLY A 251 24.09 -13.03 -0.81
N GLY A 252 24.86 -12.76 -1.88
CA GLY A 252 24.92 -13.60 -3.08
C GLY A 252 24.03 -13.13 -4.22
N THR A 253 23.68 -14.04 -5.13
CA THR A 253 22.78 -13.78 -6.27
C THR A 253 21.58 -14.70 -6.21
N VAL A 254 20.38 -14.12 -6.25
CA VAL A 254 19.12 -14.87 -6.21
C VAL A 254 18.31 -14.57 -7.46
N ASN A 255 17.87 -15.61 -8.16
CA ASN A 255 17.00 -15.49 -9.34
C ASN A 255 15.67 -16.19 -9.03
N ILE A 256 14.57 -15.46 -9.13
CA ILE A 256 13.21 -15.93 -8.83
C ILE A 256 12.39 -15.77 -10.10
N ARG A 257 11.85 -16.88 -10.62
CA ARG A 257 11.07 -16.88 -11.86
C ARG A 257 9.79 -17.70 -11.73
N THR A 258 8.66 -17.12 -12.12
CA THR A 258 7.36 -17.82 -12.10
C THR A 258 7.00 -18.37 -10.71
N CYS A 259 7.41 -17.66 -9.66
CA CYS A 259 7.19 -18.11 -8.28
C CYS A 259 6.05 -17.35 -7.60
N THR A 260 5.50 -17.94 -6.55
CA THR A 260 4.47 -17.32 -5.71
C THR A 260 4.93 -17.30 -4.25
N PHE A 261 4.88 -16.12 -3.63
CA PHE A 261 5.01 -15.90 -2.20
C PHE A 261 3.63 -15.49 -1.72
N ASP A 262 2.90 -16.40 -1.05
CA ASP A 262 1.52 -16.13 -0.61
C ASP A 262 1.36 -16.35 0.88
N GLN A 263 0.70 -15.39 1.54
CA GLN A 263 0.42 -15.43 2.99
C GLN A 263 1.66 -15.66 3.86
N THR A 264 2.84 -15.29 3.36
CA THR A 264 4.05 -15.32 4.17
C THR A 264 4.02 -14.21 5.20
N ARG A 265 4.58 -14.46 6.38
CA ARG A 265 4.40 -13.57 7.52
C ARG A 265 5.69 -13.32 8.26
N VAL A 266 5.83 -12.11 8.78
CA VAL A 266 6.83 -11.77 9.77
C VAL A 266 6.14 -11.24 11.02
N ALA A 267 6.60 -11.66 12.19
CA ALA A 267 6.17 -11.11 13.47
C ALA A 267 7.37 -10.60 14.26
N GLY A 268 7.31 -9.36 14.75
CA GLY A 268 8.20 -8.87 15.79
C GLY A 268 7.76 -9.40 17.15
N GLY A 269 8.72 -9.62 18.05
CA GLY A 269 8.42 -10.03 19.42
C GLY A 269 7.82 -8.88 20.22
N ASP A 270 6.83 -9.15 21.07
CA ASP A 270 6.30 -8.14 21.99
C ASP A 270 7.36 -7.74 23.03
N GLY A 271 7.33 -6.49 23.47
CA GLY A 271 8.09 -6.04 24.64
C GLY A 271 7.54 -6.68 25.92
N GLY A 272 8.42 -7.02 26.86
CA GLY A 272 7.99 -7.56 28.15
C GLY A 272 7.35 -6.49 29.03
N ASP A 273 6.38 -6.85 29.86
CA ASP A 273 5.80 -5.89 30.81
C ASP A 273 6.80 -5.49 31.90
N GLY A 274 6.72 -4.24 32.33
CA GLY A 274 7.42 -3.76 33.51
C GLY A 274 6.87 -4.39 34.79
N GLY A 275 7.75 -4.72 35.73
CA GLY A 275 7.37 -5.32 36.99
C GLY A 275 6.62 -4.33 37.88
N ASP A 276 5.57 -4.80 38.56
CA ASP A 276 4.91 -4.02 39.61
C ASP A 276 5.83 -3.85 40.83
N ALA A 277 5.52 -2.83 41.65
CA ALA A 277 6.23 -2.57 42.89
C ALA A 277 5.32 -2.38 44.11
N PHE A 278 5.70 -3.02 45.22
CA PHE A 278 5.28 -2.68 46.57
C PHE A 278 6.35 -1.77 47.21
N SER A 279 5.95 -0.54 47.57
CA SER A 279 6.85 0.45 48.21
C SER A 279 8.09 0.82 47.38
N GLY A 280 7.89 0.97 46.06
CA GLY A 280 8.89 1.38 45.07
C GLY A 280 8.19 1.86 43.79
N ASP A 281 8.96 2.36 42.83
CA ASP A 281 8.44 2.75 41.52
C ASP A 281 8.19 1.51 40.65
N GLY A 282 7.19 1.57 39.77
CA GLY A 282 6.90 0.52 38.80
C GLY A 282 7.98 0.45 37.72
N GLY A 283 8.26 -0.75 37.20
CA GLY A 283 9.22 -0.96 36.12
C GLY A 283 8.69 -0.46 34.77
N ILE A 284 9.57 -0.08 33.86
CA ILE A 284 9.20 0.37 32.50
C ILE A 284 8.88 -0.85 31.61
N GLY A 285 7.87 -0.73 30.76
CA GLY A 285 7.58 -1.74 29.74
C GLY A 285 8.66 -1.79 28.65
N GLY A 286 9.03 -2.99 28.23
CA GLY A 286 10.04 -3.23 27.20
C GLY A 286 9.59 -2.75 25.82
N THR A 287 10.56 -2.39 24.97
CA THR A 287 10.26 -2.04 23.58
C THR A 287 9.97 -3.29 22.76
N ALA A 288 9.09 -3.18 21.77
CA ALA A 288 8.79 -4.31 20.90
C ALA A 288 9.81 -4.45 19.76
N GLY A 289 9.85 -5.64 19.18
CA GLY A 289 10.65 -5.96 18.01
C GLY A 289 9.97 -5.60 16.70
N ASP A 290 10.79 -5.33 15.68
CA ASP A 290 10.36 -4.96 14.34
C ASP A 290 9.95 -6.17 13.50
N ALA A 291 9.18 -5.93 12.43
CA ALA A 291 8.81 -6.92 11.43
C ALA A 291 9.16 -6.44 10.01
N ARG A 292 10.08 -7.13 9.31
CA ARG A 292 10.55 -6.69 7.98
C ARG A 292 10.61 -7.81 6.94
N GLY A 293 10.20 -7.51 5.70
CA GLY A 293 10.33 -8.44 4.57
C GLY A 293 9.46 -9.69 4.67
N GLY A 294 8.13 -9.53 4.71
CA GLY A 294 7.18 -10.65 4.85
C GLY A 294 7.41 -11.74 3.81
N GLY A 295 7.43 -11.35 2.54
CA GLY A 295 7.82 -12.22 1.42
C GLY A 295 9.33 -12.41 1.33
N LEU A 296 10.06 -11.32 1.11
CA LEU A 296 11.49 -11.31 0.84
C LEU A 296 12.20 -10.20 1.62
N TYR A 297 13.25 -10.59 2.36
CA TYR A 297 14.19 -9.65 2.97
C TYR A 297 15.55 -9.76 2.28
N VAL A 298 16.06 -8.65 1.73
CA VAL A 298 17.37 -8.56 1.08
C VAL A 298 18.30 -7.72 1.94
N ALA A 299 19.16 -8.38 2.71
CA ALA A 299 20.17 -7.71 3.52
C ALA A 299 21.28 -7.13 2.63
N GLU A 300 21.80 -7.95 1.73
CA GLU A 300 22.81 -7.60 0.72
C GLU A 300 22.65 -8.47 -0.55
N GLY A 301 23.36 -8.12 -1.62
CA GLY A 301 23.42 -8.91 -2.85
C GLY A 301 22.57 -8.39 -4.00
N THR A 302 22.30 -9.26 -4.98
CA THR A 302 21.49 -8.95 -6.17
C THR A 302 20.35 -9.95 -6.27
N VAL A 303 19.12 -9.45 -6.40
CA VAL A 303 17.93 -10.28 -6.61
C VAL A 303 17.24 -9.88 -7.91
N ASN A 304 16.99 -10.87 -8.76
CA ASN A 304 16.22 -10.71 -10.00
C ASN A 304 14.90 -11.46 -9.86
N LEU A 305 13.79 -10.74 -9.94
CA LEU A 305 12.44 -11.29 -9.86
C LEU A 305 11.74 -11.12 -11.20
N LYS A 306 11.17 -12.21 -11.70
CA LYS A 306 10.46 -12.21 -12.98
C LYS A 306 9.21 -13.06 -12.97
N ASP A 307 8.13 -12.54 -13.55
CA ASP A 307 6.87 -13.27 -13.77
C ASP A 307 6.33 -13.91 -12.48
N SER A 308 6.55 -13.27 -11.32
CA SER A 308 6.29 -13.84 -9.99
C SER A 308 5.28 -13.01 -9.20
N SER A 309 4.68 -13.59 -8.16
CA SER A 309 3.70 -12.89 -7.31
C SER A 309 4.09 -12.90 -5.83
N PHE A 310 3.78 -11.80 -5.15
CA PHE A 310 3.86 -11.60 -3.70
C PHE A 310 2.50 -11.14 -3.24
N ASP A 311 1.74 -12.07 -2.68
CA ASP A 311 0.33 -11.90 -2.41
C ASP A 311 0.08 -12.07 -0.91
N ASN A 312 -0.67 -11.14 -0.32
CA ASN A 312 -1.11 -11.22 1.08
C ASN A 312 0.03 -11.45 2.09
N CYS A 313 1.24 -10.97 1.80
CA CYS A 313 2.36 -11.07 2.73
C CYS A 313 2.18 -10.02 3.83
N VAL A 314 2.43 -10.38 5.10
CA VAL A 314 2.12 -9.50 6.24
C VAL A 314 3.27 -9.39 7.22
N ASN A 315 3.59 -8.16 7.61
CA ASN A 315 4.49 -7.85 8.73
C ASN A 315 3.66 -7.37 9.92
N TYR A 316 3.70 -8.11 11.03
CA TYR A 316 3.13 -7.73 12.32
C TYR A 316 4.25 -7.34 13.26
N ALA A 317 4.51 -6.04 13.46
CA ALA A 317 5.48 -5.66 14.46
C ALA A 317 4.93 -5.93 15.88
N GLY A 318 5.84 -6.13 16.85
CA GLY A 318 5.45 -6.45 18.22
C GLY A 318 4.80 -5.26 18.93
N ASN A 319 4.01 -5.51 19.96
CA ASN A 319 3.47 -4.45 20.82
C ASN A 319 4.45 -4.11 21.94
N GLY A 320 4.49 -2.84 22.35
CA GLY A 320 5.26 -2.43 23.52
C GLY A 320 4.69 -3.02 24.80
N GLY A 321 5.55 -3.39 25.76
CA GLY A 321 5.11 -3.94 27.04
C GLY A 321 4.43 -2.88 27.92
N ASP A 322 3.52 -3.28 28.79
CA ASP A 322 2.86 -2.36 29.71
C ASP A 322 3.83 -1.90 30.83
N GLY A 323 3.63 -0.69 31.33
CA GLY A 323 4.34 -0.17 32.48
C GLY A 323 3.85 -0.78 33.80
N GLY A 324 4.78 -1.08 34.70
CA GLY A 324 4.47 -1.64 36.02
C GLY A 324 3.72 -0.65 36.90
N SER A 325 2.75 -1.15 37.65
CA SER A 325 1.99 -0.37 38.62
C SER A 325 2.73 -0.28 39.96
N CYS A 326 2.42 0.75 40.75
CA CYS A 326 2.97 0.88 42.10
C CYS A 326 1.87 0.90 43.16
N SER A 327 2.18 0.34 44.32
CA SER A 327 1.29 0.34 45.48
C SER A 327 2.06 0.46 46.79
N SER A 328 1.49 1.16 47.78
CA SER A 328 2.08 1.28 49.10
C SER A 328 1.09 0.98 50.23
N SER A 329 1.62 0.50 51.35
CA SER A 329 0.88 0.28 52.60
C SER A 329 1.25 1.31 53.69
N SER A 330 2.14 2.25 53.38
CA SER A 330 2.74 3.12 54.38
C SER A 330 1.90 4.37 54.63
N SER A 331 1.42 4.54 55.86
CA SER A 331 0.59 5.67 56.29
C SER A 331 1.39 6.95 56.65
N SER A 332 2.65 6.99 56.24
CA SER A 332 3.66 7.96 56.70
C SER A 332 4.51 8.60 55.59
N ALA A 333 4.38 8.15 54.34
CA ALA A 333 5.07 8.79 53.20
C ALA A 333 4.42 10.15 52.86
N SER A 334 5.25 11.14 52.50
CA SER A 334 4.77 12.47 52.09
C SER A 334 4.37 12.56 50.63
N ALA A 335 4.79 11.60 49.80
CA ALA A 335 4.50 11.50 48.37
C ALA A 335 4.45 10.01 47.93
N GLY A 336 3.64 9.73 46.92
CA GLY A 336 3.49 8.40 46.32
C GLY A 336 4.60 8.07 45.33
N TYR A 337 4.63 6.83 44.91
CA TYR A 337 5.57 6.32 43.93
C TYR A 337 5.11 6.63 42.51
N VAL A 338 6.03 6.51 41.55
CA VAL A 338 5.72 6.72 40.13
C VAL A 338 5.53 5.36 39.47
N ALA A 339 4.47 5.23 38.68
CA ALA A 339 4.24 4.02 37.90
C ALA A 339 5.10 4.03 36.62
N GLY A 340 5.42 2.85 36.11
CA GLY A 340 6.25 2.69 34.92
C GLY A 340 5.54 3.17 33.66
N SER A 341 6.29 3.68 32.69
CA SER A 341 5.76 3.96 31.36
C SER A 341 5.62 2.69 30.53
N GLY A 342 4.67 2.69 29.60
CA GLY A 342 4.58 1.65 28.58
C GLY A 342 5.72 1.74 27.56
N GLY A 343 6.04 0.59 26.96
CA GLY A 343 7.05 0.44 25.93
C GLY A 343 6.56 0.90 24.56
N ARG A 344 7.50 1.21 23.66
CA ARG A 344 7.18 1.57 22.27
C ARG A 344 6.82 0.32 21.47
N GLY A 345 5.82 0.41 20.60
CA GLY A 345 5.53 -0.61 19.59
C GLY A 345 6.61 -0.70 18.50
N GLY A 346 6.77 -1.87 17.90
CA GLY A 346 7.80 -2.14 16.90
C GLY A 346 7.42 -1.59 15.52
N ASP A 347 8.43 -1.36 14.66
CA ASP A 347 8.20 -0.84 13.31
C ASP A 347 7.98 -2.00 12.30
N ALA A 348 7.12 -1.79 11.30
CA ALA A 348 6.83 -2.76 10.24
C ALA A 348 7.22 -2.25 8.85
N GLU A 349 8.06 -2.99 8.12
CA GLU A 349 8.67 -2.46 6.88
C GLU A 349 8.73 -3.47 5.73
N GLY A 350 8.25 -3.12 4.54
CA GLY A 350 8.40 -3.94 3.33
C GLY A 350 7.68 -5.28 3.41
N ALA A 351 6.34 -5.31 3.38
CA ALA A 351 5.63 -6.57 3.63
C ALA A 351 5.78 -7.60 2.50
N ALA A 352 5.81 -7.19 1.22
CA ALA A 352 6.27 -8.10 0.18
C ALA A 352 7.80 -8.13 0.09
N ILE A 353 8.45 -6.97 -0.06
CA ILE A 353 9.89 -6.88 -0.31
C ILE A 353 10.52 -5.81 0.58
N PHE A 354 11.57 -6.20 1.32
CA PHE A 354 12.44 -5.26 2.04
C PHE A 354 13.85 -5.30 1.45
N VAL A 355 14.37 -4.15 1.04
CA VAL A 355 15.73 -4.01 0.48
C VAL A 355 16.58 -3.16 1.43
N ALA A 356 17.40 -3.82 2.24
CA ALA A 356 18.30 -3.17 3.19
C ALA A 356 19.55 -2.61 2.49
N ALA A 357 20.09 -3.36 1.53
CA ALA A 357 21.19 -2.95 0.67
C ALA A 357 21.15 -3.73 -0.66
N GLY A 358 21.91 -3.26 -1.65
CA GLY A 358 22.03 -3.91 -2.95
C GLY A 358 20.99 -3.47 -3.97
N SER A 359 20.79 -4.29 -5.00
CA SER A 359 19.92 -3.98 -6.14
C SER A 359 18.90 -5.09 -6.37
N VAL A 360 17.63 -4.70 -6.46
CA VAL A 360 16.52 -5.60 -6.78
C VAL A 360 15.87 -5.15 -8.09
N GLU A 361 15.83 -6.06 -9.06
CA GLU A 361 15.12 -5.85 -10.34
C GLU A 361 13.87 -6.73 -10.36
N VAL A 362 12.72 -6.11 -10.62
CA VAL A 362 11.41 -6.76 -10.65
C VAL A 362 10.78 -6.51 -12.00
N GLN A 363 10.44 -7.58 -12.71
CA GLN A 363 9.86 -7.53 -14.05
C GLN A 363 8.60 -8.40 -14.12
N SER A 364 7.50 -7.82 -14.61
CA SER A 364 6.25 -8.57 -14.83
C SER A 364 5.71 -9.26 -13.58
N CYS A 365 5.91 -8.66 -12.40
CA CYS A 365 5.49 -9.23 -11.13
C CYS A 365 4.27 -8.51 -10.55
N SER A 366 3.54 -9.21 -9.68
CA SER A 366 2.44 -8.67 -8.88
C SER A 366 2.84 -8.62 -7.41
N LEU A 367 2.63 -7.47 -6.76
CA LEU A 367 2.69 -7.29 -5.31
C LEU A 367 1.29 -6.85 -4.87
N SER A 368 0.47 -7.79 -4.40
CA SER A 368 -0.95 -7.52 -4.12
C SER A 368 -1.35 -7.82 -2.68
N GLY A 369 -2.11 -6.91 -2.06
CA GLY A 369 -2.71 -7.12 -0.75
C GLY A 369 -1.71 -7.28 0.41
N ASN A 370 -0.48 -6.79 0.24
CA ASN A 370 0.57 -6.93 1.26
C ASN A 370 0.41 -5.86 2.34
N SER A 371 0.68 -6.20 3.60
CA SER A 371 0.38 -5.32 4.73
C SER A 371 1.53 -5.21 5.74
N ALA A 372 2.02 -3.99 5.97
CA ALA A 372 2.96 -3.67 7.02
C ALA A 372 2.22 -2.99 8.18
N LEU A 373 2.15 -3.66 9.33
CA LEU A 373 1.37 -3.24 10.50
C LEU A 373 2.31 -2.95 11.68
N GLY A 374 2.46 -1.66 12.00
CA GLY A 374 3.20 -1.20 13.16
C GLY A 374 2.55 -1.68 14.46
N GLY A 375 3.37 -1.96 15.45
CA GLY A 375 2.89 -2.48 16.73
C GLY A 375 2.33 -1.38 17.62
N ASN A 376 1.40 -1.70 18.51
CA ASN A 376 0.83 -0.72 19.42
C ASN A 376 1.80 -0.37 20.55
N GLY A 377 1.73 0.84 21.06
CA GLY A 377 2.43 1.23 22.28
C GLY A 377 1.80 0.60 23.52
N GLY A 378 2.64 0.26 24.50
CA GLY A 378 2.19 -0.28 25.79
C GLY A 378 1.51 0.79 26.64
N SER A 379 0.63 0.39 27.55
CA SER A 379 -0.05 1.29 28.48
C SER A 379 0.88 1.69 29.62
N GLY A 380 0.72 2.90 30.15
CA GLY A 380 1.37 3.31 31.39
C GLY A 380 0.74 2.65 32.61
N GLY A 381 1.55 2.34 33.62
CA GLY A 381 1.07 1.70 34.86
C GLY A 381 0.26 2.65 35.76
N ASP A 382 -0.53 2.09 36.67
CA ASP A 382 -1.32 2.87 37.62
C ASP A 382 -0.54 3.15 38.91
N ALA A 383 -0.76 4.33 39.49
CA ALA A 383 -0.01 4.80 40.64
C ALA A 383 -0.73 4.68 41.98
N ASP A 384 0.07 4.66 43.05
CA ASP A 384 -0.39 4.38 44.41
C ASP A 384 -1.10 5.57 45.08
N SER A 385 -2.09 5.26 45.92
CA SER A 385 -2.74 6.27 46.76
C SER A 385 -2.03 6.40 48.11
N VAL A 386 -1.72 7.64 48.50
CA VAL A 386 -1.07 7.96 49.77
C VAL A 386 -2.09 8.39 50.81
N GLN A 387 -2.05 7.74 51.97
CA GLN A 387 -2.93 8.03 53.11
C GLN A 387 -2.07 8.47 54.30
N ASN A 388 -2.31 9.66 54.86
CA ASN A 388 -1.58 10.16 56.02
C ASN A 388 -2.51 10.42 57.21
N PHE A 389 -2.43 9.54 58.20
CA PHE A 389 -3.19 9.61 59.46
C PHE A 389 -2.33 9.89 60.70
N SER A 390 -1.01 10.04 60.53
CA SER A 390 -0.06 10.05 61.66
C SER A 390 0.05 11.39 62.40
N GLY A 391 -0.52 12.47 61.86
CA GLY A 391 -0.48 13.83 62.44
C GLY A 391 0.91 14.50 62.46
N THR A 392 1.96 13.84 62.00
CA THR A 392 3.35 14.35 62.03
C THR A 392 3.80 15.01 60.72
N THR A 393 3.25 14.59 59.58
CA THR A 393 3.48 15.16 58.26
C THR A 393 2.20 15.84 57.76
N ARG A 394 2.34 17.03 57.16
CA ARG A 394 1.21 17.90 56.78
C ARG A 394 0.68 17.65 55.36
N THR A 395 1.36 16.81 54.59
CA THR A 395 1.14 16.62 53.15
C THR A 395 0.93 15.13 52.82
N ALA A 396 0.00 14.85 51.92
CA ALA A 396 -0.16 13.56 51.26
C ALA A 396 -0.37 13.82 49.76
N VAL A 397 0.58 13.38 48.95
CA VAL A 397 0.53 13.49 47.48
C VAL A 397 0.42 12.09 46.91
N GLY A 398 -0.64 11.79 46.16
CA GLY A 398 -0.76 10.50 45.46
C GLY A 398 0.31 10.33 44.37
N GLY A 399 0.61 9.09 44.02
CA GLY A 399 1.59 8.76 42.99
C GLY A 399 1.17 9.22 41.59
N ALA A 400 2.16 9.42 40.71
CA ALA A 400 1.90 9.78 39.31
C ALA A 400 1.83 8.51 38.45
N GLY A 401 0.80 8.40 37.60
CA GLY A 401 0.63 7.26 36.67
C GLY A 401 1.75 7.18 35.64
N GLY A 402 1.84 6.10 34.86
CA GLY A 402 2.81 5.94 33.78
C GLY A 402 2.42 6.70 32.52
N ALA A 403 3.37 7.07 31.66
CA ALA A 403 3.04 7.50 30.30
C ALA A 403 2.73 6.29 29.41
N GLY A 404 1.82 6.46 28.45
CA GLY A 404 1.64 5.48 27.38
C GLY A 404 2.84 5.48 26.43
N GLY A 405 3.19 4.30 25.91
CA GLY A 405 4.22 4.14 24.90
C GLY A 405 3.74 4.58 23.52
N ALA A 406 4.63 5.03 22.65
CA ALA A 406 4.26 5.38 21.27
C ALA A 406 4.01 4.13 20.42
N GLY A 407 3.11 4.24 19.46
CA GLY A 407 2.91 3.24 18.41
C GLY A 407 4.12 3.14 17.48
N GLY A 408 4.31 1.96 16.90
CA GLY A 408 5.34 1.68 15.91
C GLY A 408 4.94 2.17 14.52
N SER A 409 5.92 2.59 13.73
CA SER A 409 5.69 3.09 12.37
C SER A 409 5.52 1.95 11.37
N ALA A 410 4.90 2.24 10.24
CA ALA A 410 4.85 1.33 9.09
C ALA A 410 5.35 1.98 7.81
N ALA A 411 6.07 1.22 6.98
CA ALA A 411 6.56 1.72 5.71
C ALA A 411 6.63 0.65 4.61
N GLY A 412 6.23 1.00 3.39
CA GLY A 412 6.37 0.09 2.25
C GLY A 412 5.49 -1.14 2.36
N GLY A 413 4.16 -0.99 2.31
CA GLY A 413 3.25 -2.15 2.33
C GLY A 413 3.60 -3.15 1.22
N GLY A 414 3.87 -2.67 0.02
CA GLY A 414 4.49 -3.46 -1.05
C GLY A 414 6.00 -3.60 -0.83
N ALA A 415 6.75 -2.52 -0.99
CA ALA A 415 8.21 -2.55 -0.95
C ALA A 415 8.84 -1.44 -0.11
N TYR A 416 9.94 -1.76 0.55
CA TYR A 416 10.79 -0.80 1.26
C TYR A 416 12.20 -0.79 0.68
N VAL A 417 12.73 0.40 0.42
CA VAL A 417 14.09 0.59 -0.10
C VAL A 417 14.90 1.47 0.86
N ALA A 418 15.88 0.87 1.53
CA ALA A 418 16.75 1.55 2.48
C ALA A 418 17.84 2.39 1.78
N GLY A 419 18.47 3.29 2.53
CA GLY A 419 19.46 4.24 2.00
C GLY A 419 20.66 3.53 1.33
N GLY A 420 20.97 3.92 0.09
CA GLY A 420 22.03 3.31 -0.70
C GLY A 420 21.60 2.06 -1.50
N ALA A 421 20.36 1.60 -1.34
CA ALA A 421 19.79 0.52 -2.16
C ALA A 421 19.05 1.06 -3.40
N SER A 422 18.76 0.16 -4.34
CA SER A 422 17.99 0.47 -5.54
C SER A 422 16.93 -0.58 -5.84
N LEU A 423 15.73 -0.12 -6.22
CA LEU A 423 14.64 -0.97 -6.71
C LEU A 423 14.22 -0.52 -8.12
N SER A 424 14.07 -1.48 -9.02
CA SER A 424 13.50 -1.27 -10.36
C SER A 424 12.24 -2.12 -10.53
N LEU A 425 11.13 -1.48 -10.90
CA LEU A 425 9.84 -2.10 -11.19
C LEU A 425 9.49 -1.87 -12.65
N VAL A 426 9.39 -2.94 -13.44
CA VAL A 426 9.05 -2.86 -14.87
C VAL A 426 7.87 -3.77 -15.18
N SER A 427 6.81 -3.20 -15.74
CA SER A 427 5.58 -3.95 -16.04
C SER A 427 5.00 -4.67 -14.84
N CYS A 428 5.11 -4.05 -13.65
CA CYS A 428 4.63 -4.62 -12.40
C CYS A 428 3.28 -4.04 -12.00
N THR A 429 2.54 -4.78 -11.17
CA THR A 429 1.33 -4.31 -10.51
C THR A 429 1.56 -4.29 -9.00
N LEU A 430 1.39 -3.13 -8.37
CA LEU A 430 1.35 -2.96 -6.93
C LEU A 430 -0.07 -2.54 -6.57
N ASP A 431 -0.85 -3.48 -6.05
CA ASP A 431 -2.29 -3.31 -5.85
C ASP A 431 -2.72 -3.58 -4.40
N GLY A 432 -3.46 -2.67 -3.78
CA GLY A 432 -4.08 -2.91 -2.48
C GLY A 432 -3.08 -3.10 -1.33
N ASN A 433 -1.86 -2.59 -1.44
CA ASN A 433 -0.85 -2.75 -0.38
C ASN A 433 -1.05 -1.69 0.71
N THR A 434 -0.83 -2.07 1.96
CA THR A 434 -1.10 -1.23 3.14
C THR A 434 0.14 -1.06 4.00
N ALA A 435 0.43 0.18 4.40
CA ALA A 435 1.30 0.50 5.52
C ALA A 435 0.46 1.17 6.60
N GLN A 436 0.31 0.56 7.78
CA GLN A 436 -0.49 1.08 8.88
C GLN A 436 0.35 1.23 10.14
N GLY A 437 0.47 2.45 10.66
CA GLY A 437 1.12 2.70 11.94
C GLY A 437 0.32 2.12 13.11
N GLY A 438 1.00 1.70 14.16
CA GLY A 438 0.37 1.21 15.38
C GLY A 438 -0.16 2.34 16.26
N ASP A 439 -1.13 2.03 17.11
CA ASP A 439 -1.76 3.01 17.99
C ASP A 439 -0.87 3.35 19.19
N GLY A 440 -1.00 4.56 19.71
CA GLY A 440 -0.38 4.98 20.95
C GLY A 440 -1.00 4.31 22.18
N GLY A 441 -0.17 3.95 23.16
CA GLY A 441 -0.59 3.35 24.42
C GLY A 441 -1.33 4.35 25.33
N GLN A 442 -2.17 3.84 26.23
CA GLN A 442 -2.92 4.69 27.16
C GLN A 442 -2.02 5.23 28.29
N GLY A 443 -2.28 6.44 28.74
CA GLY A 443 -1.66 6.98 29.95
C GLY A 443 -2.23 6.34 31.22
N GLY A 444 -1.37 6.06 32.20
CA GLY A 444 -1.72 5.46 33.48
C GLY A 444 -2.43 6.42 34.43
N GLY A 445 -3.31 5.87 35.26
CA GLY A 445 -4.07 6.58 36.28
C GLY A 445 -3.20 7.00 37.45
N ALA A 446 -3.49 8.19 37.99
CA ALA A 446 -2.77 8.70 39.14
C ALA A 446 -3.45 8.36 40.47
N GLY A 447 -2.61 8.19 41.49
CA GLY A 447 -3.07 7.84 42.83
C GLY A 447 -3.68 9.00 43.60
N SER A 448 -4.52 8.69 44.59
CA SER A 448 -5.16 9.70 45.43
C SER A 448 -4.28 10.11 46.61
N GLY A 449 -4.33 11.38 47.02
CA GLY A 449 -3.64 11.87 48.22
C GLY A 449 -4.63 12.27 49.31
N VAL A 450 -4.55 11.60 50.47
CA VAL A 450 -5.47 11.79 51.58
C VAL A 450 -4.71 12.22 52.84
N ALA A 451 -5.01 13.40 53.36
CA ALA A 451 -4.39 13.94 54.57
C ALA A 451 -5.44 14.20 55.67
N ALA A 452 -5.25 13.62 56.87
CA ALA A 452 -6.17 13.81 57.99
C ALA A 452 -5.48 13.97 59.37
N PHE A 453 -6.19 14.57 60.33
CA PHE A 453 -5.78 14.74 61.74
C PHE A 453 -4.58 15.69 62.01
N ALA A 454 -4.37 16.69 61.15
CA ALA A 454 -3.36 17.74 61.33
C ALA A 454 -4.00 19.12 61.59
N SER A 455 -3.29 20.03 62.28
CA SER A 455 -3.74 21.43 62.43
C SER A 455 -3.77 22.17 61.09
N VAL A 456 -2.91 21.77 60.15
CA VAL A 456 -3.01 22.16 58.74
C VAL A 456 -2.66 20.98 57.83
N ALA A 457 -3.57 20.58 56.93
CA ALA A 457 -3.37 19.45 56.01
C ALA A 457 -3.43 19.85 54.52
N TYR A 458 -2.64 19.16 53.71
CA TYR A 458 -2.63 19.28 52.26
C TYR A 458 -2.74 17.88 51.64
N GLY A 459 -3.90 17.56 51.07
CA GLY A 459 -4.13 16.31 50.35
C GLY A 459 -4.23 16.59 48.87
N SER A 460 -3.30 16.06 48.07
CA SER A 460 -3.32 16.24 46.62
C SER A 460 -3.28 14.90 45.89
N GLY A 461 -4.18 14.70 44.95
CA GLY A 461 -4.05 13.61 43.98
C GLY A 461 -2.79 13.77 43.14
N GLY A 462 -2.21 12.66 42.71
CA GLY A 462 -1.12 12.65 41.74
C GLY A 462 -1.61 13.10 40.37
N ALA A 463 -0.68 13.61 39.55
CA ALA A 463 -0.97 13.91 38.15
C ALA A 463 -0.90 12.63 37.31
N ALA A 464 -1.85 12.44 36.41
CA ALA A 464 -1.75 11.40 35.40
C ALA A 464 -0.83 11.83 34.26
N ASN A 465 -0.38 10.85 33.49
CA ASN A 465 0.51 11.08 32.36
C ASN A 465 -0.18 10.86 31.02
N ALA A 466 0.47 11.36 29.98
CA ALA A 466 -0.08 11.39 28.64
C ALA A 466 -0.21 9.99 28.04
N GLY A 467 -1.15 9.84 27.12
CA GLY A 467 -1.12 8.73 26.17
C GLY A 467 0.06 8.88 25.20
N GLY A 468 0.48 7.77 24.60
CA GLY A 468 1.53 7.76 23.59
C GLY A 468 1.03 8.26 22.25
N ASP A 469 1.94 8.73 21.41
CA ASP A 469 1.61 9.12 20.03
C ASP A 469 1.39 7.88 19.15
N GLY A 470 0.52 7.99 18.15
CA GLY A 470 0.34 6.99 17.11
C GLY A 470 1.54 6.92 16.16
N GLY A 471 1.80 5.73 15.63
CA GLY A 471 2.88 5.49 14.67
C GLY A 471 2.58 6.05 13.28
N GLY A 472 3.60 6.54 12.58
CA GLY A 472 3.42 7.06 11.22
C GLY A 472 3.31 5.95 10.16
N ALA A 473 2.75 6.26 9.00
CA ALA A 473 2.69 5.38 7.84
C ALA A 473 3.25 6.04 6.58
N ARG A 474 4.04 5.29 5.81
CA ARG A 474 4.77 5.85 4.65
C ARG A 474 4.84 4.88 3.49
N GLY A 475 4.42 5.30 2.30
CA GLY A 475 4.56 4.48 1.09
C GLY A 475 3.73 3.20 1.19
N GLY A 476 2.40 3.30 1.09
CA GLY A 476 1.53 2.11 1.07
C GLY A 476 1.97 1.09 0.01
N GLY A 477 2.32 1.59 -1.18
CA GLY A 477 2.99 0.82 -2.22
C GLY A 477 4.48 0.69 -1.97
N VAL A 478 5.24 1.79 -2.11
CA VAL A 478 6.70 1.80 -2.02
C VAL A 478 7.20 2.92 -1.11
N TYR A 479 8.07 2.56 -0.19
CA TYR A 479 8.86 3.51 0.60
C TYR A 479 10.30 3.59 0.10
N VAL A 480 10.82 4.82 -0.04
CA VAL A 480 12.19 5.09 -0.49
C VAL A 480 12.88 6.00 0.52
N ALA A 481 13.88 5.43 1.21
CA ALA A 481 14.68 6.16 2.18
C ALA A 481 15.64 7.16 1.51
N ALA A 482 16.15 8.11 2.30
CA ALA A 482 17.17 9.04 1.87
C ALA A 482 18.42 8.33 1.30
N GLY A 483 18.85 8.77 0.11
CA GLY A 483 19.96 8.16 -0.62
C GLY A 483 19.63 6.86 -1.35
N ALA A 484 18.38 6.41 -1.34
CA ALA A 484 17.90 5.28 -2.12
C ALA A 484 17.33 5.73 -3.48
N THR A 485 17.23 4.79 -4.41
CA THR A 485 16.70 5.04 -5.76
C THR A 485 15.58 4.09 -6.13
N LEU A 486 14.55 4.63 -6.77
CA LEU A 486 13.42 3.89 -7.32
C LEU A 486 13.27 4.20 -8.82
N ALA A 487 13.18 3.16 -9.64
CA ALA A 487 12.77 3.27 -11.04
C ALA A 487 11.48 2.50 -11.25
N VAL A 488 10.47 3.14 -11.82
CA VAL A 488 9.19 2.52 -12.17
C VAL A 488 8.91 2.77 -13.64
N ALA A 489 8.64 1.71 -14.39
CA ALA A 489 8.32 1.80 -15.81
C ALA A 489 7.15 0.88 -16.18
N SER A 490 6.20 1.39 -16.97
CA SER A 490 5.09 0.59 -17.52
C SER A 490 4.29 -0.18 -16.46
N SER A 491 4.24 0.35 -15.23
CA SER A 491 3.69 -0.34 -14.06
C SER A 491 2.46 0.38 -13.51
N THR A 492 1.61 -0.37 -12.81
CA THR A 492 0.39 0.13 -12.15
C THR A 492 0.60 0.10 -10.65
N LEU A 493 0.42 1.24 -9.98
CA LEU A 493 0.38 1.37 -8.52
C LEU A 493 -1.04 1.82 -8.16
N ASP A 494 -1.89 0.86 -7.81
CA ASP A 494 -3.32 1.10 -7.56
C ASP A 494 -3.73 0.76 -6.12
N SER A 495 -4.68 1.50 -5.57
CA SER A 495 -5.37 1.17 -4.32
C SER A 495 -4.46 0.95 -3.10
N ASN A 496 -3.25 1.51 -3.10
CA ASN A 496 -2.32 1.37 -1.99
C ASN A 496 -2.59 2.42 -0.90
N THR A 497 -2.46 2.02 0.36
CA THR A 497 -2.86 2.83 1.52
C THR A 497 -1.70 3.05 2.48
N ALA A 498 -1.46 4.30 2.87
CA ALA A 498 -0.66 4.66 4.03
C ALA A 498 -1.59 5.23 5.11
N GLN A 499 -1.68 4.57 6.27
CA GLN A 499 -2.58 4.97 7.35
C GLN A 499 -1.83 5.18 8.68
N GLY A 500 -1.86 6.40 9.22
CA GLY A 500 -1.27 6.66 10.53
C GLY A 500 -2.07 6.00 11.66
N GLY A 501 -1.37 5.57 12.71
CA GLY A 501 -2.00 5.05 13.93
C GLY A 501 -2.63 6.14 14.77
N ASP A 502 -3.62 5.80 15.59
CA ASP A 502 -4.29 6.77 16.46
C ASP A 502 -3.45 7.07 17.72
N GLY A 503 -3.60 8.27 18.27
CA GLY A 503 -2.99 8.66 19.53
C GLY A 503 -3.66 8.00 20.73
N GLY A 504 -2.87 7.61 21.73
CA GLY A 504 -3.35 7.06 22.99
C GLY A 504 -4.07 8.09 23.85
N GLY A 505 -5.05 7.66 24.65
CA GLY A 505 -5.75 8.53 25.59
C GLY A 505 -4.91 8.86 26.83
N GLY A 506 -5.13 10.03 27.41
CA GLY A 506 -4.47 10.44 28.65
C GLY A 506 -5.07 9.80 29.90
N GLY A 507 -4.24 9.56 30.92
CA GLY A 507 -4.68 8.96 32.17
C GLY A 507 -5.54 9.87 33.06
N GLY A 508 -6.29 9.28 34.00
CA GLY A 508 -7.13 10.02 34.94
C GLY A 508 -6.37 10.55 36.16
N GLY A 509 -6.55 11.83 36.50
CA GLY A 509 -5.93 12.45 37.68
C GLY A 509 -6.46 11.88 39.00
N GLY A 510 -5.60 11.81 40.02
CA GLY A 510 -5.95 11.24 41.32
C GLY A 510 -6.82 12.17 42.17
N MET A 511 -7.54 11.64 43.15
CA MET A 511 -8.34 12.48 44.06
C MET A 511 -7.49 13.13 45.16
N GLY A 512 -7.80 14.38 45.52
CA GLY A 512 -7.24 15.06 46.70
C GLY A 512 -8.24 15.14 47.84
N VAL A 513 -7.93 14.55 49.00
CA VAL A 513 -8.87 14.50 50.14
C VAL A 513 -8.25 15.07 51.41
N ILE A 514 -9.03 15.87 52.15
CA ILE A 514 -8.68 16.36 53.50
C ILE A 514 -9.78 16.06 54.52
N GLY A 515 -9.40 15.71 55.75
CA GLY A 515 -10.34 15.42 56.86
C GLY A 515 -9.85 15.81 58.26
N TYR A 516 -10.75 16.30 59.11
CA TYR A 516 -10.52 16.60 60.53
C TYR A 516 -9.37 17.59 60.82
N THR A 517 -9.40 18.79 60.20
CA THR A 517 -8.33 19.81 60.33
C THR A 517 -8.86 21.22 60.57
N SER A 518 -8.02 22.13 61.12
CA SER A 518 -8.40 23.54 61.33
C SER A 518 -8.15 24.46 60.13
N LEU A 519 -7.35 24.03 59.15
CA LEU A 519 -7.07 24.68 57.87
C LEU A 519 -6.63 23.58 56.89
N GLY A 520 -7.17 23.50 55.68
CA GLY A 520 -6.71 22.48 54.75
C GLY A 520 -7.03 22.74 53.29
N LEU A 521 -6.19 22.17 52.42
CA LEU A 521 -6.31 22.25 50.97
C LEU A 521 -6.39 20.85 50.37
N GLY A 522 -7.51 20.53 49.74
CA GLY A 522 -7.68 19.35 48.88
C GLY A 522 -7.46 19.75 47.42
N ARG A 523 -6.60 19.03 46.69
CA ARG A 523 -6.37 19.27 45.26
C ARG A 523 -6.48 17.99 44.45
N GLY A 524 -7.39 17.96 43.49
CA GLY A 524 -7.42 16.91 42.48
C GLY A 524 -6.18 16.97 41.60
N GLY A 525 -5.71 15.82 41.16
CA GLY A 525 -4.63 15.68 40.19
C GLY A 525 -5.07 16.09 38.79
N ALA A 526 -4.13 16.56 37.97
CA ALA A 526 -4.43 16.82 36.56
C ALA A 526 -4.63 15.49 35.78
N GLY A 527 -5.54 15.48 34.83
CA GLY A 527 -5.64 14.42 33.82
C GLY A 527 -4.50 14.53 32.81
N GLY A 528 -4.09 13.40 32.24
CA GLY A 528 -3.07 13.33 31.21
C GLY A 528 -3.57 13.83 29.86
N ASN A 529 -2.69 14.33 29.00
CA ASN A 529 -3.06 14.69 27.64
C ASN A 529 -3.21 13.45 26.75
N GLY A 530 -4.04 13.51 25.72
CA GLY A 530 -4.01 12.51 24.64
C GLY A 530 -2.75 12.67 23.79
N GLY A 531 -2.25 11.55 23.24
CA GLY A 531 -1.16 11.53 22.27
C GLY A 531 -1.62 12.00 20.90
N ALA A 532 -0.69 12.45 20.07
CA ALA A 532 -0.98 12.82 18.69
C ALA A 532 -1.24 11.58 17.81
N GLY A 533 -2.00 11.74 16.74
CA GLY A 533 -2.10 10.73 15.69
C GLY A 533 -0.81 10.63 14.86
N GLY A 534 -0.67 9.53 14.13
CA GLY A 534 0.45 9.27 13.24
C GLY A 534 0.29 9.93 11.87
N ILE A 535 1.38 10.47 11.31
CA ILE A 535 1.37 11.09 9.97
C ILE A 535 1.33 10.00 8.89
N ALA A 536 0.55 10.22 7.82
CA ALA A 536 0.53 9.38 6.62
C ALA A 536 1.13 10.10 5.40
N ARG A 537 2.02 9.44 4.66
CA ARG A 537 2.69 10.00 3.48
C ARG A 537 2.80 9.01 2.33
N GLY A 538 2.38 9.41 1.13
CA GLY A 538 2.59 8.60 -0.07
C GLY A 538 1.76 7.32 -0.02
N GLY A 539 0.49 7.35 -0.46
CA GLY A 539 -0.29 6.11 -0.56
C GLY A 539 0.36 5.13 -1.54
N ALA A 540 0.81 5.63 -2.69
CA ALA A 540 1.58 4.82 -3.65
C ALA A 540 3.08 4.85 -3.36
N VAL A 541 3.69 6.05 -3.34
CA VAL A 541 5.14 6.21 -3.21
C VAL A 541 5.49 7.31 -2.22
N CYS A 542 6.41 7.03 -1.31
CA CYS A 542 6.95 8.02 -0.38
C CYS A 542 8.47 8.13 -0.52
N LEU A 543 8.97 9.34 -0.79
CA LEU A 543 10.39 9.68 -0.82
C LEU A 543 10.71 10.52 0.42
N GLU A 544 11.41 9.93 1.39
CA GLU A 544 11.70 10.62 2.64
C GLU A 544 12.95 11.51 2.56
N PRO A 545 12.95 12.65 3.29
CA PRO A 545 14.12 13.48 3.46
C PRO A 545 15.20 12.77 4.29
N GLY A 546 16.47 13.12 4.06
CA GLY A 546 17.52 12.73 4.98
C GLY A 546 18.88 13.38 4.72
N ALA A 547 19.70 13.41 5.77
CA ALA A 547 21.04 14.01 5.73
C ALA A 547 22.03 13.24 4.83
N SER A 548 21.72 12.00 4.50
CA SER A 548 22.56 11.06 3.73
C SER A 548 22.47 11.23 2.21
N GLY A 549 21.69 12.21 1.72
CA GLY A 549 21.43 12.44 0.30
C GLY A 549 19.94 12.37 -0.04
N SER A 550 19.59 12.76 -1.27
CA SER A 550 18.22 12.80 -1.76
C SER A 550 17.67 11.39 -2.03
N ALA A 551 16.48 11.07 -1.52
CA ALA A 551 15.68 9.98 -2.09
C ALA A 551 15.23 10.38 -3.50
N SER A 552 15.35 9.48 -4.48
CA SER A 552 14.96 9.79 -5.86
C SER A 552 14.12 8.72 -6.51
N ALA A 553 13.08 9.15 -7.24
CA ALA A 553 12.26 8.27 -8.07
C ALA A 553 12.13 8.79 -9.50
N THR A 554 12.25 7.88 -10.46
CA THR A 554 11.83 8.10 -11.85
C THR A 554 10.68 7.16 -12.16
N ILE A 555 9.53 7.72 -12.52
CA ILE A 555 8.31 6.97 -12.83
C ILE A 555 7.92 7.30 -14.27
N SER A 556 7.77 6.27 -15.10
CA SER A 556 7.50 6.43 -16.53
C SER A 556 6.47 5.46 -17.07
N THR A 557 5.65 5.90 -18.03
CA THR A 557 4.63 5.07 -18.70
C THR A 557 3.69 4.33 -17.73
N SER A 558 3.43 4.95 -16.58
CA SER A 558 2.85 4.29 -15.40
C SER A 558 1.55 4.95 -14.94
N THR A 559 0.73 4.15 -14.26
CA THR A 559 -0.51 4.65 -13.64
C THR A 559 -0.39 4.57 -12.13
N ILE A 560 -0.67 5.69 -11.47
CA ILE A 560 -0.77 5.80 -10.02
C ILE A 560 -2.21 6.19 -9.70
N SER A 561 -3.01 5.24 -9.22
CA SER A 561 -4.44 5.47 -9.06
C SER A 561 -5.04 4.94 -7.76
N SER A 562 -6.12 5.57 -7.32
CA SER A 562 -6.91 5.10 -6.18
C SER A 562 -6.13 4.93 -4.86
N ASN A 563 -4.94 5.52 -4.75
CA ASN A 563 -4.09 5.37 -3.57
C ASN A 563 -4.50 6.37 -2.48
N ASP A 564 -4.33 6.00 -1.22
CA ASP A 564 -4.80 6.75 -0.06
C ASP A 564 -3.67 7.02 0.94
N ALA A 565 -3.62 8.26 1.45
CA ALA A 565 -2.76 8.65 2.57
C ALA A 565 -3.63 9.28 3.67
N ALA A 566 -3.89 8.54 4.75
CA ALA A 566 -4.81 8.92 5.81
C ALA A 566 -4.10 9.08 7.16
N GLY A 567 -4.03 10.30 7.68
CA GLY A 567 -3.43 10.58 8.99
C GLY A 567 -4.25 10.01 10.16
N GLY A 568 -3.57 9.64 11.24
CA GLY A 568 -4.18 9.12 12.46
C GLY A 568 -4.87 10.20 13.28
N SER A 569 -5.87 9.81 14.08
CA SER A 569 -6.60 10.71 14.97
C SER A 569 -5.84 10.95 16.27
N GLY A 570 -6.04 12.13 16.87
CA GLY A 570 -5.50 12.44 18.19
C GLY A 570 -6.26 11.73 19.31
N GLY A 571 -5.53 11.32 20.34
CA GLY A 571 -6.07 10.68 21.54
C GLY A 571 -6.89 11.64 22.39
N ASN A 572 -7.83 11.12 23.19
CA ASN A 572 -8.62 11.96 24.09
C ASN A 572 -7.84 12.34 25.36
N GLY A 573 -8.07 13.54 25.89
CA GLY A 573 -7.53 13.97 27.17
C GLY A 573 -8.19 13.25 28.35
N GLY A 574 -7.40 12.93 29.37
CA GLY A 574 -7.83 12.31 30.61
C GLY A 574 -8.60 13.25 31.53
N SER A 575 -9.47 12.71 32.37
CA SER A 575 -10.21 13.52 33.34
C SER A 575 -9.31 14.03 34.47
N GLY A 576 -9.54 15.27 34.90
CA GLY A 576 -8.98 15.79 36.14
C GLY A 576 -9.57 15.07 37.35
N GLY A 577 -8.75 14.83 38.37
CA GLY A 577 -9.18 14.19 39.61
C GLY A 577 -10.03 15.09 40.47
N ASP A 578 -10.91 14.50 41.29
CA ASP A 578 -11.77 15.26 42.18
C ASP A 578 -11.04 15.75 43.44
N ALA A 579 -11.61 16.75 44.10
CA ALA A 579 -11.17 17.19 45.42
C ALA A 579 -12.30 17.19 46.44
N LEU A 580 -12.03 16.64 47.62
CA LEU A 580 -12.97 16.56 48.73
C LEU A 580 -12.40 17.16 50.03
N ALA A 581 -13.12 18.14 50.59
CA ALA A 581 -12.92 18.65 51.95
C ALA A 581 -14.06 18.22 52.87
N SER A 582 -13.77 17.35 53.84
CA SER A 582 -14.75 16.73 54.74
C SER A 582 -15.49 17.73 55.67
N TYR A 583 -16.70 17.36 56.13
CA TYR A 583 -17.64 18.15 56.95
C TYR A 583 -17.08 18.71 58.28
N ASN A 584 -15.92 18.24 58.74
CA ASN A 584 -15.31 18.64 60.01
C ASN A 584 -14.03 19.49 59.84
N CYS A 585 -13.83 20.10 58.67
CA CYS A 585 -12.73 21.03 58.41
C CYS A 585 -13.24 22.47 58.53
N ASN A 586 -12.70 23.26 59.47
CA ASN A 586 -12.95 24.71 59.48
C ASN A 586 -12.05 25.36 58.41
N ASN A 587 -12.60 26.16 57.50
CA ASN A 587 -11.87 26.84 56.41
C ASN A 587 -11.17 25.88 55.42
N GLY A 588 -11.83 24.77 55.06
CA GLY A 588 -11.32 23.82 54.07
C GLY A 588 -11.64 24.24 52.63
N VAL A 589 -10.63 24.24 51.74
CA VAL A 589 -10.80 24.54 50.30
C VAL A 589 -10.50 23.31 49.46
N ALA A 590 -11.39 23.00 48.51
CA ALA A 590 -11.23 21.90 47.55
C ALA A 590 -11.08 22.46 46.12
N PHE A 591 -10.03 22.05 45.41
CA PHE A 591 -9.76 22.40 44.01
C PHE A 591 -9.80 21.14 43.15
N GLY A 592 -10.79 20.99 42.29
CA GLY A 592 -10.81 19.94 41.28
C GLY A 592 -9.62 20.06 40.33
N GLY A 593 -9.13 18.93 39.85
CA GLY A 593 -7.99 18.83 38.93
C GLY A 593 -8.35 19.30 37.52
N LEU A 594 -7.36 19.76 36.76
CA LEU A 594 -7.57 20.14 35.36
C LEU A 594 -7.80 18.88 34.49
N GLY A 595 -8.72 18.97 33.53
CA GLY A 595 -8.81 17.99 32.45
C GLY A 595 -7.60 18.08 31.52
N GLY A 596 -7.14 16.94 31.02
CA GLY A 596 -6.05 16.88 30.05
C GLY A 596 -6.51 17.33 28.66
N LYS A 597 -5.58 17.79 27.83
CA LYS A 597 -5.88 18.21 26.46
C LYS A 597 -6.10 17.01 25.54
N GLY A 598 -6.91 17.17 24.51
CA GLY A 598 -6.94 16.24 23.38
C GLY A 598 -5.65 16.31 22.57
N GLY A 599 -5.27 15.18 21.99
CA GLY A 599 -4.13 15.07 21.09
C GLY A 599 -4.44 15.64 19.71
N LEU A 600 -3.39 15.97 18.96
CA LEU A 600 -3.52 16.50 17.60
C LEU A 600 -3.91 15.38 16.63
N GLY A 601 -4.81 15.66 15.69
CA GLY A 601 -4.92 14.85 14.48
C GLY A 601 -3.70 15.06 13.58
N ALA A 602 -3.37 14.09 12.73
CA ALA A 602 -2.18 14.16 11.88
C ALA A 602 -2.50 14.29 10.39
N ALA A 603 -1.56 14.85 9.62
CA ALA A 603 -1.72 15.02 8.18
C ALA A 603 -1.71 13.70 7.40
N GLY A 604 -2.48 13.69 6.30
CA GLY A 604 -2.27 12.83 5.15
C GLY A 604 -1.67 13.63 4.01
N SER A 605 -0.58 13.17 3.40
CA SER A 605 0.12 13.92 2.36
C SER A 605 0.50 13.04 1.17
N GLY A 606 0.25 13.52 -0.05
CA GLY A 606 0.67 12.82 -1.26
C GLY A 606 -0.08 11.51 -1.44
N GLY A 607 -1.40 11.54 -1.64
CA GLY A 607 -2.21 10.32 -1.76
C GLY A 607 -1.65 9.35 -2.81
N GLY A 608 -1.23 9.88 -3.96
CA GLY A 608 -0.39 9.17 -4.91
C GLY A 608 1.08 9.17 -4.47
N VAL A 609 1.74 10.33 -4.55
CA VAL A 609 3.19 10.45 -4.31
C VAL A 609 3.51 11.56 -3.32
N PHE A 610 4.33 11.24 -2.31
CA PHE A 610 4.94 12.23 -1.44
C PHE A 610 6.44 12.34 -1.70
N ALA A 611 6.95 13.57 -1.87
CA ALA A 611 8.36 13.87 -1.95
C ALA A 611 8.75 14.88 -0.85
N GLY A 612 9.51 14.43 0.14
CA GLY A 612 9.99 15.30 1.22
C GLY A 612 11.23 16.10 0.86
N ALA A 613 11.77 16.82 1.85
CA ALA A 613 12.87 17.77 1.67
C ALA A 613 14.08 17.15 0.95
N SER A 614 14.56 17.85 -0.08
CA SER A 614 15.61 17.41 -1.00
C SER A 614 15.29 16.15 -1.82
N GLY A 615 14.08 15.58 -1.72
CA GLY A 615 13.62 14.48 -2.57
C GLY A 615 13.53 14.90 -4.03
N SER A 616 13.74 13.94 -4.94
CA SER A 616 13.71 14.18 -6.39
C SER A 616 12.73 13.23 -7.07
N LEU A 617 11.63 13.77 -7.60
CA LEU A 617 10.65 13.03 -8.39
C LEU A 617 10.71 13.47 -9.84
N THR A 618 10.81 12.51 -10.75
CA THR A 618 10.61 12.72 -12.19
C THR A 618 9.50 11.80 -12.68
N LEU A 619 8.44 12.39 -13.21
CA LEU A 619 7.27 11.71 -13.74
C LEU A 619 7.17 11.98 -15.25
N VAL A 620 7.11 10.93 -16.07
CA VAL A 620 7.12 11.06 -17.55
C VAL A 620 6.09 10.12 -18.17
N ASN A 621 5.22 10.61 -19.07
CA ASN A 621 4.24 9.76 -19.75
C ASN A 621 3.37 8.95 -18.77
N SER A 622 2.95 9.56 -17.68
CA SER A 622 2.26 8.84 -16.61
C SER A 622 0.94 9.51 -16.25
N THR A 623 0.03 8.71 -15.69
CA THR A 623 -1.27 9.17 -15.21
C THR A 623 -1.34 9.02 -13.68
N VAL A 624 -1.65 10.11 -12.97
CA VAL A 624 -1.88 10.14 -11.52
C VAL A 624 -3.34 10.53 -11.30
N SER A 625 -4.19 9.57 -10.94
CA SER A 625 -5.63 9.81 -10.91
C SER A 625 -6.40 9.10 -9.80
N GLY A 626 -7.38 9.80 -9.20
CA GLY A 626 -8.25 9.19 -8.20
C GLY A 626 -7.58 8.95 -6.85
N ASN A 627 -6.44 9.58 -6.57
CA ASN A 627 -5.73 9.41 -5.30
C ASN A 627 -6.27 10.37 -4.23
N ASN A 628 -6.15 9.99 -2.96
CA ASN A 628 -6.74 10.67 -1.83
C ASN A 628 -5.72 10.95 -0.72
N ALA A 629 -5.78 12.14 -0.12
CA ALA A 629 -4.98 12.51 1.04
C ALA A 629 -5.88 13.14 2.12
N ASP A 630 -6.08 12.42 3.22
CA ASP A 630 -6.96 12.81 4.33
C ASP A 630 -6.17 12.98 5.63
N SER A 631 -6.50 14.03 6.38
CA SER A 631 -5.99 14.21 7.74
C SER A 631 -6.86 13.50 8.79
N GLY A 632 -6.24 13.12 9.90
CA GLY A 632 -6.91 12.62 11.08
C GLY A 632 -7.61 13.71 11.89
N ASN A 633 -8.53 13.29 12.77
CA ASN A 633 -9.29 14.19 13.62
C ASN A 633 -8.52 14.59 14.89
N GLY A 634 -8.79 15.77 15.42
CA GLY A 634 -8.31 16.18 16.73
C GLY A 634 -9.01 15.41 17.86
N GLY A 635 -8.27 15.06 18.91
CA GLY A 635 -8.80 14.39 20.09
C GLY A 635 -9.61 15.32 20.98
N ASN A 636 -10.57 14.79 21.75
CA ASN A 636 -11.37 15.63 22.65
C ASN A 636 -10.63 15.97 23.94
N GLY A 637 -10.93 17.14 24.50
CA GLY A 637 -10.44 17.55 25.81
C GLY A 637 -11.10 16.80 26.97
N GLY A 638 -10.32 16.50 28.01
CA GLY A 638 -10.77 15.82 29.20
C GLY A 638 -11.63 16.70 30.11
N ARG A 639 -12.54 16.08 30.87
CA ARG A 639 -13.36 16.80 31.85
C ARG A 639 -12.52 17.25 33.05
N GLY A 640 -12.74 18.47 33.54
CA GLY A 640 -12.18 18.95 34.81
C GLY A 640 -12.80 18.25 36.03
N GLY A 641 -12.00 18.02 37.06
CA GLY A 641 -12.44 17.36 38.28
C GLY A 641 -13.39 18.21 39.13
N ASP A 642 -14.21 17.55 39.92
CA ASP A 642 -15.17 18.21 40.80
C ASP A 642 -14.48 18.72 42.08
N GLY A 643 -15.01 19.80 42.65
CA GLY A 643 -14.59 20.36 43.93
C GLY A 643 -15.73 20.34 44.94
N PHE A 644 -15.57 19.57 46.02
CA PHE A 644 -16.56 19.45 47.09
C PHE A 644 -15.99 19.95 48.43
N GLY A 645 -16.45 21.09 48.94
CA GLY A 645 -15.98 21.68 50.20
C GLY A 645 -17.04 22.54 50.91
N GLN A 646 -16.86 22.76 52.23
CA GLN A 646 -17.81 23.48 53.10
C GLN A 646 -17.79 25.00 52.90
N ASP A 647 -16.60 25.60 52.76
CA ASP A 647 -16.44 27.06 52.77
C ASP A 647 -16.10 27.63 51.38
N SER A 648 -15.33 26.90 50.57
CA SER A 648 -15.04 27.27 49.19
C SER A 648 -14.67 26.01 48.41
N SER A 649 -15.36 25.77 47.30
CA SER A 649 -14.99 24.71 46.37
C SER A 649 -14.85 25.28 44.97
N VAL A 650 -13.74 24.95 44.33
CA VAL A 650 -13.40 25.38 42.97
C VAL A 650 -13.32 24.12 42.13
N SER A 651 -14.15 24.02 41.10
CA SER A 651 -14.02 22.92 40.15
C SER A 651 -12.82 23.11 39.23
N GLY A 652 -12.27 22.00 38.74
CA GLY A 652 -11.29 22.00 37.67
C GLY A 652 -11.87 22.52 36.36
N SER A 653 -11.01 23.12 35.54
CA SER A 653 -11.36 23.48 34.16
C SER A 653 -11.23 22.25 33.27
N GLY A 654 -12.04 22.19 32.21
CA GLY A 654 -11.89 21.17 31.17
C GLY A 654 -10.64 21.42 30.33
N GLY A 655 -10.09 20.36 29.75
CA GLY A 655 -8.97 20.45 28.82
C GLY A 655 -9.41 20.91 27.44
N ASP A 656 -8.51 21.54 26.70
CA ASP A 656 -8.78 21.95 25.31
C ASP A 656 -8.88 20.72 24.39
N GLY A 657 -9.70 20.80 23.35
CA GLY A 657 -9.68 19.84 22.24
C GLY A 657 -8.40 19.99 21.40
N GLY A 658 -8.00 18.91 20.75
CA GLY A 658 -6.87 18.91 19.82
C GLY A 658 -7.23 19.52 18.48
N ASP A 659 -6.25 20.10 17.81
CA ASP A 659 -6.41 20.63 16.46
C ASP A 659 -6.48 19.49 15.44
N SER A 660 -7.10 19.74 14.29
CA SER A 660 -6.92 18.88 13.11
C SER A 660 -5.76 19.38 12.25
N ASP A 661 -5.16 18.47 11.48
CA ASP A 661 -4.16 18.82 10.48
C ASP A 661 -4.81 18.88 9.08
N ALA A 662 -4.01 19.18 8.04
CA ALA A 662 -4.49 19.29 6.66
C ALA A 662 -4.14 18.06 5.82
N GLY A 663 -5.10 17.56 5.04
CA GLY A 663 -4.81 16.74 3.87
C GLY A 663 -4.11 17.58 2.80
N THR A 664 -3.00 17.11 2.24
CA THR A 664 -2.22 17.87 1.25
C THR A 664 -1.82 17.02 0.06
N GLY A 665 -2.00 17.54 -1.17
CA GLY A 665 -1.51 16.85 -2.36
C GLY A 665 -2.19 15.51 -2.58
N GLY A 666 -3.51 15.51 -2.85
CA GLY A 666 -4.25 14.27 -3.10
C GLY A 666 -3.58 13.39 -4.16
N GLY A 667 -3.12 14.00 -5.25
CA GLY A 667 -2.27 13.36 -6.24
C GLY A 667 -0.81 13.33 -5.79
N MET A 668 -0.20 14.51 -5.63
CA MET A 668 1.21 14.65 -5.30
C MET A 668 1.47 15.77 -4.28
N ALA A 669 2.40 15.54 -3.36
CA ALA A 669 2.86 16.53 -2.39
C ALA A 669 4.39 16.66 -2.41
N GLY A 670 4.89 17.90 -2.37
CA GLY A 670 6.33 18.22 -2.34
C GLY A 670 6.68 19.23 -1.26
N ASP A 671 7.52 18.87 -0.30
CA ASP A 671 8.06 19.81 0.69
C ASP A 671 9.55 19.98 0.47
N ASP A 672 10.00 21.17 0.06
CA ASP A 672 11.39 21.47 -0.30
C ASP A 672 12.00 20.45 -1.29
N ALA A 673 11.16 19.89 -2.17
CA ALA A 673 11.50 18.84 -3.12
C ALA A 673 11.75 19.38 -4.53
N THR A 674 12.38 18.55 -5.37
CA THR A 674 12.46 18.76 -6.83
C THR A 674 11.45 17.84 -7.52
N ILE A 675 10.45 18.42 -8.18
CA ILE A 675 9.42 17.68 -8.92
C ILE A 675 9.43 18.12 -10.37
N ALA A 676 9.67 17.17 -11.28
CA ALA A 676 9.58 17.37 -12.72
C ALA A 676 8.51 16.45 -13.30
N ILE A 677 7.50 17.03 -13.93
CA ILE A 677 6.37 16.31 -14.53
C ILE A 677 6.34 16.66 -16.01
N VAL A 678 6.43 15.63 -16.86
CA VAL A 678 6.50 15.81 -18.32
C VAL A 678 5.52 14.88 -19.01
N ASN A 679 4.77 15.39 -19.98
CA ASN A 679 3.83 14.58 -20.77
C ASN A 679 2.95 13.70 -19.89
N SER A 680 2.36 14.27 -18.84
CA SER A 680 1.66 13.48 -17.82
C SER A 680 0.28 14.08 -17.52
N THR A 681 -0.60 13.27 -16.95
CA THR A 681 -1.95 13.69 -16.56
C THR A 681 -2.11 13.51 -15.05
N VAL A 682 -2.50 14.56 -14.34
CA VAL A 682 -2.76 14.56 -12.90
C VAL A 682 -4.19 15.05 -12.69
N ALA A 683 -5.13 14.13 -12.47
CA ALA A 683 -6.53 14.49 -12.44
C ALA A 683 -7.40 13.68 -11.48
N SER A 684 -8.56 14.21 -11.10
CA SER A 684 -9.51 13.49 -10.23
C SER A 684 -8.93 13.10 -8.86
N ASN A 685 -7.89 13.78 -8.37
CA ASN A 685 -7.32 13.53 -7.05
C ASN A 685 -7.96 14.43 -5.99
N THR A 686 -7.98 13.98 -4.74
CA THR A 686 -8.71 14.63 -3.64
C THR A 686 -7.84 14.84 -2.42
N ALA A 687 -7.90 16.02 -1.81
CA ALA A 687 -7.35 16.28 -0.48
C ALA A 687 -8.47 16.68 0.48
N GLY A 688 -8.60 15.98 1.61
CA GLY A 688 -9.67 16.16 2.61
C GLY A 688 -9.18 16.66 3.97
N SER A 689 -10.09 17.32 4.70
CA SER A 689 -9.82 17.95 6.00
C SER A 689 -10.39 17.13 7.16
N GLY A 690 -9.68 17.11 8.28
CA GLY A 690 -10.08 16.47 9.53
C GLY A 690 -10.90 17.42 10.40
N SER A 691 -11.68 16.85 11.31
CA SER A 691 -12.46 17.62 12.29
C SER A 691 -11.63 17.94 13.53
N GLU A 692 -11.82 19.13 14.09
CA GLU A 692 -11.23 19.51 15.37
C GLU A 692 -11.81 18.73 16.55
N GLY A 693 -11.02 18.60 17.62
CA GLY A 693 -11.47 18.05 18.89
C GLY A 693 -12.35 19.02 19.66
N THR A 694 -13.36 18.50 20.37
CA THR A 694 -14.20 19.33 21.24
C THR A 694 -13.50 19.63 22.57
N GLY A 695 -13.77 20.81 23.14
CA GLY A 695 -13.27 21.18 24.47
C GLY A 695 -13.98 20.42 25.59
N GLY A 696 -13.24 20.06 26.63
CA GLY A 696 -13.73 19.35 27.79
C GLY A 696 -14.65 20.19 28.68
N ASN A 697 -15.59 19.52 29.36
CA ASN A 697 -16.44 20.17 30.36
C ASN A 697 -15.64 20.52 31.63
N TYR A 698 -16.01 21.60 32.31
CA TYR A 698 -15.50 21.87 33.66
C TYR A 698 -16.16 20.94 34.70
N GLY A 699 -15.57 20.82 35.88
CA GLY A 699 -16.12 20.04 36.99
C GLY A 699 -17.23 20.77 37.76
N SER A 700 -17.81 20.14 38.76
CA SER A 700 -18.83 20.75 39.64
C SER A 700 -18.19 21.41 40.86
N GLY A 701 -18.60 22.64 41.20
CA GLY A 701 -18.05 23.38 42.35
C GLY A 701 -18.81 24.68 42.65
N SER A 702 -18.54 25.27 43.81
CA SER A 702 -19.13 26.55 44.26
C SER A 702 -18.62 27.73 43.43
N VAL A 703 -17.39 27.61 42.92
CA VAL A 703 -16.78 28.44 41.88
C VAL A 703 -16.53 27.52 40.68
N GLY A 704 -17.22 27.79 39.58
CA GLY A 704 -17.12 27.00 38.34
C GLY A 704 -15.76 27.19 37.65
N GLY A 705 -15.28 26.11 37.02
CA GLY A 705 -14.11 26.11 36.14
C GLY A 705 -14.49 26.61 34.75
N ALA A 706 -13.50 26.75 33.87
CA ALA A 706 -13.73 27.06 32.47
C ALA A 706 -13.96 25.78 31.66
N TYR A 707 -14.85 25.85 30.66
CA TYR A 707 -14.84 24.88 29.57
C TYR A 707 -13.49 24.96 28.86
N GLY A 708 -13.01 23.82 28.37
CA GLY A 708 -11.92 23.80 27.40
C GLY A 708 -12.35 24.45 26.10
N SER A 709 -11.39 25.00 25.37
CA SER A 709 -11.62 25.49 24.01
C SER A 709 -11.75 24.29 23.06
N ALA A 710 -12.55 24.43 22.00
CA ALA A 710 -12.43 23.52 20.87
C ALA A 710 -11.06 23.72 20.20
N GLY A 711 -10.55 22.69 19.55
CA GLY A 711 -9.37 22.80 18.70
C GLY A 711 -9.65 23.69 17.48
N THR A 712 -8.61 23.90 16.68
CA THR A 712 -8.71 24.62 15.40
C THR A 712 -8.80 23.64 14.24
N PRO A 713 -9.75 23.83 13.30
CA PRO A 713 -9.75 23.07 12.06
C PRO A 713 -8.66 23.58 11.10
N SER A 714 -8.11 22.68 10.30
CA SER A 714 -7.22 22.99 9.18
C SER A 714 -7.91 22.70 7.84
N ASN A 715 -7.57 23.46 6.79
CA ASN A 715 -8.08 23.25 5.45
C ASN A 715 -7.14 22.36 4.63
N ALA A 716 -7.71 21.44 3.87
CA ALA A 716 -6.99 20.66 2.89
C ALA A 716 -6.56 21.49 1.67
N ALA A 717 -5.38 21.21 1.14
CA ALA A 717 -4.77 22.01 0.07
C ALA A 717 -4.18 21.16 -1.06
N GLY A 718 -4.32 21.61 -2.31
CA GLY A 718 -3.72 20.97 -3.47
C GLY A 718 -4.28 19.58 -3.74
N GLY A 719 -5.54 19.47 -4.18
CA GLY A 719 -6.13 18.17 -4.54
C GLY A 719 -5.28 17.42 -5.56
N GLY A 720 -4.79 18.10 -6.60
CA GLY A 720 -3.86 17.54 -7.58
C GLY A 720 -2.40 17.60 -7.11
N LEU A 721 -1.90 18.82 -6.90
CA LEU A 721 -0.51 19.08 -6.53
C LEU A 721 -0.41 20.08 -5.37
N TYR A 722 0.21 19.66 -4.27
CA TYR A 722 0.67 20.56 -3.22
C TYR A 722 2.18 20.69 -3.27
N ALA A 723 2.71 21.92 -3.20
CA ALA A 723 4.14 22.10 -3.02
C ALA A 723 4.49 23.33 -2.17
N SER A 724 5.36 23.14 -1.19
CA SER A 724 5.91 24.20 -0.34
C SER A 724 7.43 24.22 -0.46
N GLY A 725 8.00 25.35 -0.91
CA GLY A 725 9.44 25.44 -1.20
C GLY A 725 9.88 24.58 -2.39
N GLY A 726 11.19 24.35 -2.54
CA GLY A 726 11.75 23.52 -3.61
C GLY A 726 11.56 24.06 -5.04
N THR A 727 11.59 23.16 -6.03
CA THR A 727 11.36 23.49 -7.45
C THR A 727 10.38 22.51 -8.09
N VAL A 728 9.36 23.05 -8.76
CA VAL A 728 8.36 22.27 -9.48
C VAL A 728 8.32 22.73 -10.93
N SER A 729 8.39 21.79 -11.87
CA SER A 729 8.31 22.06 -13.31
C SER A 729 7.34 21.13 -14.02
N LEU A 730 6.50 21.71 -14.88
CA LEU A 730 5.54 21.02 -15.72
C LEU A 730 5.87 21.31 -17.19
N ASP A 731 5.94 20.27 -18.03
CA ASP A 731 6.03 20.40 -19.49
C ASP A 731 5.00 19.47 -20.13
N SER A 732 4.14 19.99 -21.00
CA SER A 732 3.12 19.19 -21.68
C SER A 732 2.25 18.35 -20.73
N THR A 733 1.88 18.92 -19.59
CA THR A 733 1.19 18.21 -18.50
C THR A 733 -0.21 18.78 -18.26
N ILE A 734 -1.17 17.90 -17.95
CA ILE A 734 -2.52 18.27 -17.53
C ILE A 734 -2.63 18.19 -16.01
N LEU A 735 -3.16 19.24 -15.38
CA LEU A 735 -3.59 19.28 -14.00
C LEU A 735 -5.04 19.80 -13.95
N ALA A 736 -6.00 18.92 -13.70
CA ALA A 736 -7.43 19.22 -13.84
C ALA A 736 -8.32 18.27 -13.05
N ASP A 737 -9.61 18.59 -12.90
CA ASP A 737 -10.61 17.74 -12.23
C ASP A 737 -10.24 17.33 -10.79
N ASN A 738 -9.29 17.99 -10.13
CA ASN A 738 -8.91 17.67 -8.75
C ASN A 738 -9.78 18.43 -7.75
N SER A 739 -9.81 17.98 -6.49
CA SER A 739 -10.64 18.60 -5.45
C SER A 739 -9.92 18.78 -4.11
N SER A 740 -10.05 19.97 -3.54
CA SER A 740 -9.62 20.33 -2.18
C SER A 740 -10.37 21.58 -1.71
N ASN A 741 -10.18 21.98 -0.45
CA ASN A 741 -10.72 23.24 0.05
C ASN A 741 -9.99 24.45 -0.56
N ASP A 742 -8.65 24.41 -0.54
CA ASP A 742 -7.77 25.47 -1.04
C ASP A 742 -6.94 24.92 -2.22
N GLY A 743 -6.90 25.65 -3.34
CA GLY A 743 -6.24 25.22 -4.60
C GLY A 743 -6.57 23.80 -5.08
N PRO A 744 -7.77 23.53 -5.64
CA PRO A 744 -8.20 22.20 -6.08
C PRO A 744 -7.19 21.47 -6.95
N ASP A 745 -6.70 22.13 -8.01
CA ASP A 745 -5.69 21.56 -8.91
C ASP A 745 -4.27 21.74 -8.37
N ALA A 746 -3.93 22.95 -7.91
CA ALA A 746 -2.64 23.19 -7.28
C ALA A 746 -2.69 24.21 -6.16
N TYR A 747 -1.99 23.90 -5.07
CA TYR A 747 -1.53 24.86 -4.07
C TYR A 747 0.00 24.89 -4.11
N ALA A 748 0.55 25.64 -5.06
CA ALA A 748 1.98 25.63 -5.36
C ALA A 748 2.42 26.82 -6.22
N THR A 749 3.73 27.10 -6.23
CA THR A 749 4.39 27.92 -7.26
C THR A 749 5.22 27.02 -8.16
N PHE A 750 5.03 27.08 -9.48
CA PHE A 750 5.72 26.20 -10.42
C PHE A 750 5.96 26.83 -11.79
N ASP A 751 6.98 26.34 -12.50
CA ASP A 751 7.26 26.69 -13.88
C ASP A 751 6.51 25.71 -14.81
N ALA A 752 5.56 26.21 -15.60
CA ALA A 752 4.82 25.41 -16.57
C ALA A 752 5.08 25.88 -18.00
N ASN A 753 5.28 24.94 -18.93
CA ASN A 753 5.30 25.24 -20.36
C ASN A 753 4.44 24.23 -21.13
N TYR A 754 3.70 24.71 -22.14
CA TYR A 754 2.84 23.86 -22.96
C TYR A 754 1.88 22.99 -22.13
N SER A 755 1.48 23.46 -20.96
CA SER A 755 0.72 22.68 -19.97
C SER A 755 -0.69 23.24 -19.78
N LEU A 756 -1.59 22.42 -19.26
CA LEU A 756 -2.97 22.80 -18.96
C LEU A 756 -3.20 22.73 -17.45
N VAL A 757 -3.69 23.84 -16.88
CA VAL A 757 -4.16 23.90 -15.49
C VAL A 757 -5.59 24.42 -15.49
N GLU A 758 -6.56 23.58 -15.09
CA GLU A 758 -7.98 23.94 -15.18
C GLU A 758 -8.33 25.02 -14.15
N ASP A 759 -8.20 24.75 -12.86
CA ASP A 759 -8.36 25.70 -11.77
C ASP A 759 -7.01 26.29 -11.35
N THR A 760 -6.90 27.62 -11.43
CA THR A 760 -5.67 28.34 -11.09
C THR A 760 -5.71 29.00 -9.71
N THR A 761 -6.78 28.77 -8.95
CA THR A 761 -6.94 29.29 -7.59
C THR A 761 -5.78 28.80 -6.71
N ASP A 762 -5.16 29.72 -5.97
CA ASP A 762 -4.00 29.47 -5.09
C ASP A 762 -2.72 28.93 -5.76
N ALA A 763 -2.71 28.81 -7.09
CA ALA A 763 -1.55 28.45 -7.88
C ALA A 763 -0.82 29.69 -8.42
N THR A 764 0.51 29.68 -8.37
CA THR A 764 1.34 30.66 -9.09
C THR A 764 2.04 29.97 -10.26
N ILE A 765 1.57 30.26 -11.46
CA ILE A 765 2.05 29.64 -12.70
C ILE A 765 3.04 30.57 -13.40
N ASN A 766 4.30 30.15 -13.44
CA ASN A 766 5.36 30.79 -14.23
C ASN A 766 5.50 30.08 -15.59
N GLY A 767 6.23 30.69 -16.53
CA GLY A 767 6.45 30.13 -17.87
C GLY A 767 5.44 30.61 -18.91
N SER A 768 5.33 29.91 -20.04
CA SER A 768 4.55 30.38 -21.20
C SER A 768 3.96 29.24 -22.04
N ASN A 769 3.02 29.59 -22.93
CA ASN A 769 2.29 28.66 -23.82
C ASN A 769 1.37 27.70 -23.07
N ASN A 770 0.83 28.10 -21.92
CA ASN A 770 -0.07 27.29 -21.13
C ASN A 770 -1.54 27.58 -21.45
N VAL A 771 -2.39 26.57 -21.30
CA VAL A 771 -3.85 26.68 -21.27
C VAL A 771 -4.28 26.79 -19.80
N THR A 772 -5.08 27.79 -19.45
CA THR A 772 -5.53 28.01 -18.07
C THR A 772 -7.02 28.34 -18.02
N GLY A 773 -7.74 27.89 -16.99
CA GLY A 773 -9.15 28.22 -16.81
C GLY A 773 -10.10 27.50 -17.77
N MET A 774 -9.66 26.41 -18.39
CA MET A 774 -10.45 25.63 -19.36
C MET A 774 -10.39 24.14 -19.03
N ASP A 775 -11.56 23.52 -19.03
CA ASP A 775 -11.74 22.07 -18.87
C ASP A 775 -10.98 21.32 -20.00
N PRO A 776 -10.07 20.39 -19.68
CA PRO A 776 -9.37 19.58 -20.67
C PRO A 776 -10.25 18.54 -21.38
N ALA A 777 -11.51 18.38 -20.99
CA ALA A 777 -12.46 17.41 -21.51
C ALA A 777 -11.86 15.99 -21.53
N LEU A 778 -11.44 15.51 -20.35
CA LEU A 778 -10.87 14.17 -20.20
C LEU A 778 -11.94 13.09 -20.17
N GLY A 779 -11.61 11.92 -20.72
CA GLY A 779 -12.34 10.67 -20.48
C GLY A 779 -12.08 10.10 -19.08
N THR A 780 -12.84 9.08 -18.70
CA THR A 780 -12.60 8.31 -17.47
C THR A 780 -11.26 7.57 -17.54
N LEU A 781 -10.64 7.33 -16.38
CA LEU A 781 -9.49 6.43 -16.30
C LEU A 781 -9.92 5.01 -16.67
N GLN A 782 -9.39 4.49 -17.78
CA GLN A 782 -9.74 3.18 -18.32
C GLN A 782 -8.62 2.62 -19.19
N ASP A 783 -8.81 1.39 -19.66
CA ASP A 783 -7.97 0.80 -20.70
C ASP A 783 -8.27 1.49 -22.05
N ASN A 784 -7.36 2.35 -22.51
CA ASN A 784 -7.38 2.94 -23.85
C ASN A 784 -6.28 2.34 -24.75
N GLY A 785 -5.84 1.12 -24.45
CA GLY A 785 -4.68 0.45 -25.03
C GLY A 785 -3.37 0.75 -24.29
N GLY A 786 -2.35 -0.07 -24.55
CA GLY A 786 -1.03 0.06 -23.94
C GLY A 786 -0.83 -0.76 -22.66
N PRO A 787 0.27 -0.52 -21.90
CA PRO A 787 0.61 -1.33 -20.73
C PRO A 787 -0.15 -0.96 -19.45
N THR A 788 -0.73 0.25 -19.37
CA THR A 788 -1.35 0.82 -18.17
C THR A 788 -2.57 1.71 -18.53
N PHE A 789 -3.46 1.98 -17.58
CA PHE A 789 -4.67 2.79 -17.82
C PHE A 789 -4.36 4.28 -18.02
N THR A 790 -5.13 4.94 -18.87
CA THR A 790 -4.97 6.37 -19.22
C THR A 790 -6.30 7.10 -19.20
N GLN A 791 -6.25 8.43 -19.23
CA GLN A 791 -7.41 9.28 -19.52
C GLN A 791 -7.27 9.85 -20.92
N ALA A 792 -8.20 9.51 -21.81
CA ALA A 792 -8.18 10.00 -23.19
C ALA A 792 -8.53 11.49 -23.25
N VAL A 793 -7.81 12.25 -24.09
CA VAL A 793 -8.17 13.64 -24.42
C VAL A 793 -9.30 13.61 -25.44
N THR A 794 -10.42 14.29 -25.16
CA THR A 794 -11.60 14.17 -26.03
C THR A 794 -11.68 15.15 -27.20
N THR A 795 -12.47 14.85 -28.25
CA THR A 795 -12.66 15.73 -29.40
C THR A 795 -13.10 17.13 -28.98
N GLY A 796 -12.37 18.15 -29.45
CA GLY A 796 -12.63 19.55 -29.12
C GLY A 796 -12.00 20.01 -27.82
N SER A 797 -11.24 19.14 -27.15
CA SER A 797 -10.44 19.48 -25.98
C SER A 797 -9.43 20.58 -26.31
N PRO A 798 -9.21 21.54 -25.39
CA PRO A 798 -8.15 22.54 -25.50
C PRO A 798 -6.74 21.96 -25.35
N ALA A 799 -6.60 20.70 -24.91
CA ALA A 799 -5.31 20.01 -24.83
C ALA A 799 -4.83 19.46 -26.18
N LEU A 800 -5.73 19.32 -27.17
CA LEU A 800 -5.40 18.76 -28.48
C LEU A 800 -4.43 19.66 -29.25
N ASN A 801 -3.33 19.07 -29.75
CA ASN A 801 -2.29 19.71 -30.55
C ASN A 801 -1.69 20.98 -29.92
N ALA A 802 -1.75 21.10 -28.60
CA ALA A 802 -1.31 22.27 -27.84
C ALA A 802 -0.03 22.02 -27.02
N GLY A 803 0.49 20.80 -27.06
CA GLY A 803 1.66 20.34 -26.33
C GLY A 803 3.00 20.56 -27.05
N ASN A 804 4.04 20.07 -26.41
CA ASN A 804 5.42 20.05 -26.87
C ASN A 804 6.04 18.67 -26.57
N ASN A 805 7.02 18.25 -27.37
CA ASN A 805 7.77 17.01 -27.15
C ASN A 805 9.23 17.32 -26.79
N SER A 806 9.44 18.02 -25.67
CA SER A 806 10.75 18.51 -25.23
C SER A 806 11.79 17.40 -25.01
N LEU A 807 11.33 16.22 -24.56
CA LEU A 807 12.17 15.05 -24.33
C LEU A 807 12.39 14.18 -25.57
N SER A 808 11.86 14.58 -26.74
CA SER A 808 11.91 13.79 -27.98
C SER A 808 11.39 12.36 -27.79
N LEU A 809 10.31 12.21 -27.01
CA LEU A 809 9.70 10.91 -26.77
C LEU A 809 9.15 10.37 -28.08
N THR A 810 9.37 9.09 -28.34
CA THR A 810 8.85 8.43 -29.53
C THR A 810 7.40 8.02 -29.36
N THR A 811 6.96 7.82 -28.12
CA THR A 811 5.63 7.31 -27.80
C THR A 811 4.97 8.02 -26.62
N ASP A 812 3.64 7.96 -26.58
CA ASP A 812 2.82 8.31 -25.41
C ASP A 812 2.82 7.18 -24.35
N GLN A 813 2.02 7.30 -23.29
CA GLN A 813 1.93 6.28 -22.22
C GLN A 813 1.53 4.89 -22.75
N ARG A 814 0.73 4.83 -23.83
CA ARG A 814 0.20 3.59 -24.38
C ARG A 814 1.20 2.89 -25.31
N GLY A 815 2.26 3.59 -25.70
CA GLY A 815 3.18 3.15 -26.75
C GLY A 815 2.76 3.58 -28.16
N ALA A 816 1.72 4.42 -28.31
CA ALA A 816 1.35 5.03 -29.59
C ALA A 816 2.32 6.18 -29.93
N ALA A 817 2.40 6.63 -31.18
CA ALA A 817 3.39 7.64 -31.58
C ALA A 817 3.09 8.97 -30.86
N ARG A 818 4.12 9.60 -30.25
CA ARG A 818 3.93 10.88 -29.54
C ARG A 818 3.76 12.08 -30.47
N ASP A 819 4.35 12.01 -31.66
CA ASP A 819 4.19 13.00 -32.72
C ASP A 819 3.91 12.21 -34.00
N ASP A 820 2.66 12.26 -34.45
CA ASP A 820 2.18 11.61 -35.66
C ASP A 820 2.11 12.55 -36.87
N GLY A 821 2.54 13.81 -36.69
CA GLY A 821 2.51 14.87 -37.68
C GLY A 821 1.26 15.76 -37.65
N SER A 822 0.28 15.50 -36.78
CA SER A 822 -0.89 16.37 -36.57
C SER A 822 -0.66 17.47 -35.54
N GLY A 823 0.29 17.25 -34.63
CA GLY A 823 0.65 18.09 -33.50
C GLY A 823 1.04 17.18 -32.33
N VAL A 824 1.22 17.75 -31.14
CA VAL A 824 1.43 16.98 -29.91
C VAL A 824 0.38 17.44 -28.92
N ASP A 825 -0.29 16.52 -28.23
CA ASP A 825 -1.29 16.84 -27.21
C ASP A 825 -0.66 17.15 -25.86
N ILE A 826 -1.31 17.98 -25.04
CA ILE A 826 -0.93 18.12 -23.63
C ILE A 826 -1.40 16.86 -22.88
N GLY A 827 -0.55 16.29 -22.01
CA GLY A 827 -0.90 15.15 -21.16
C GLY A 827 -0.19 13.84 -21.51
N ALA A 828 -0.60 12.76 -20.83
CA ALA A 828 -0.03 11.42 -21.00
C ALA A 828 -0.53 10.65 -22.24
N TYR A 829 -1.63 11.12 -22.81
CA TYR A 829 -2.34 10.52 -23.93
C TYR A 829 -2.16 11.39 -25.17
N GLU A 830 -1.86 10.75 -26.31
CA GLU A 830 -1.83 11.41 -27.63
C GLU A 830 -3.00 10.90 -28.50
N ASP A 831 -3.98 11.74 -28.81
CA ASP A 831 -5.00 11.42 -29.80
C ASP A 831 -4.34 11.23 -31.16
N GLN A 832 -4.42 10.01 -31.68
CA GLN A 832 -3.76 9.70 -32.94
C GLN A 832 -4.65 10.18 -34.08
N ALA A 833 -4.13 11.00 -34.97
CA ALA A 833 -4.80 11.27 -36.24
C ALA A 833 -4.93 9.95 -37.02
N LEU A 834 -6.16 9.58 -37.34
CA LEU A 834 -6.45 8.47 -38.25
C LEU A 834 -6.10 8.87 -39.70
N THR A 835 -4.82 8.83 -40.04
CA THR A 835 -4.33 9.29 -41.36
C THR A 835 -4.64 8.33 -42.51
N ALA A 836 -5.15 7.12 -42.23
CA ALA A 836 -5.43 6.10 -43.23
C ALA A 836 -6.94 5.92 -43.44
N SER A 837 -7.44 6.46 -44.56
CA SER A 837 -8.82 6.24 -45.00
C SER A 837 -9.11 4.78 -45.36
N PRO A 838 -10.37 4.32 -45.21
CA PRO A 838 -10.79 3.03 -45.73
C PRO A 838 -10.50 2.91 -47.23
N VAL A 839 -10.09 1.74 -47.68
CA VAL A 839 -10.00 1.42 -49.10
C VAL A 839 -11.24 0.62 -49.48
N VAL A 840 -12.09 1.21 -50.32
CA VAL A 840 -13.26 0.52 -50.89
C VAL A 840 -12.78 -0.32 -52.08
N THR A 841 -13.02 -1.62 -52.03
CA THR A 841 -12.67 -2.57 -53.09
C THR A 841 -13.88 -3.06 -53.88
N ASP A 842 -15.07 -3.00 -53.29
CA ASP A 842 -16.36 -3.25 -53.96
C ASP A 842 -17.41 -2.28 -53.40
N PRO A 843 -18.10 -1.47 -54.24
CA PRO A 843 -17.99 -1.43 -55.69
C PRO A 843 -16.65 -0.84 -56.16
N ALA A 844 -16.00 -1.46 -57.14
CA ALA A 844 -14.74 -0.96 -57.72
C ALA A 844 -14.95 0.18 -58.76
N ALA A 845 -16.18 0.35 -59.23
CA ALA A 845 -16.63 1.37 -60.16
C ALA A 845 -18.16 1.51 -60.06
N VAL A 846 -18.74 2.54 -60.69
CA VAL A 846 -20.19 2.76 -60.71
C VAL A 846 -20.93 1.48 -61.10
N GLN A 847 -21.90 1.07 -60.27
CA GLN A 847 -22.58 -0.22 -60.42
C GLN A 847 -24.11 -0.05 -60.48
N SER A 848 -24.77 -0.85 -61.32
CA SER A 848 -26.23 -0.87 -61.41
C SER A 848 -26.81 -2.17 -60.87
N VAL A 849 -27.75 -2.07 -59.92
CA VAL A 849 -28.36 -3.23 -59.24
C VAL A 849 -29.88 -3.13 -59.19
N THR A 850 -30.55 -4.22 -58.82
CA THR A 850 -32.01 -4.29 -58.60
C THR A 850 -32.37 -4.72 -57.18
N THR A 851 -31.40 -4.74 -56.27
CA THR A 851 -31.55 -5.11 -54.86
C THR A 851 -31.81 -3.87 -53.99
N GLY A 852 -32.39 -4.07 -52.79
CA GLY A 852 -32.65 -2.99 -51.83
C GLY A 852 -31.48 -2.65 -50.89
N SER A 853 -30.37 -3.39 -51.00
CA SER A 853 -29.11 -3.13 -50.30
C SER A 853 -27.93 -3.58 -51.16
N TYR A 854 -26.74 -3.12 -50.78
CA TYR A 854 -25.46 -3.49 -51.39
C TYR A 854 -24.39 -3.66 -50.32
N ASP A 855 -23.60 -4.73 -50.42
CA ASP A 855 -22.50 -5.01 -49.49
C ASP A 855 -21.25 -4.26 -49.95
N ILE A 856 -20.88 -3.20 -49.22
CA ILE A 856 -19.66 -2.44 -49.45
C ILE A 856 -18.49 -3.19 -48.80
N ILE A 857 -17.50 -3.57 -49.61
CA ILE A 857 -16.36 -4.40 -49.19
C ILE A 857 -15.07 -3.59 -49.30
N GLY A 858 -14.25 -3.64 -48.26
CA GLY A 858 -12.98 -2.92 -48.27
C GLY A 858 -12.07 -3.31 -47.12
N THR A 859 -11.02 -2.51 -46.96
CA THR A 859 -10.10 -2.60 -45.82
C THR A 859 -9.98 -1.27 -45.10
N ALA A 860 -9.84 -1.29 -43.79
CA ALA A 860 -9.58 -0.12 -42.96
C ALA A 860 -8.46 -0.42 -41.95
N VAL A 861 -8.12 0.58 -41.12
CA VAL A 861 -7.19 0.42 -40.01
C VAL A 861 -7.69 -0.70 -39.08
N ALA A 862 -6.77 -1.51 -38.57
CA ALA A 862 -7.12 -2.61 -37.67
C ALA A 862 -7.90 -2.09 -36.47
N ASP A 863 -8.91 -2.84 -36.03
CA ASP A 863 -9.74 -2.55 -34.86
C ASP A 863 -10.56 -1.24 -34.91
N SER A 864 -10.65 -0.61 -36.09
CA SER A 864 -11.50 0.58 -36.29
C SER A 864 -12.97 0.24 -36.54
N LEU A 865 -13.87 1.14 -36.12
CA LEU A 865 -15.27 1.20 -36.52
C LEU A 865 -15.38 1.85 -37.90
N VAL A 866 -15.69 1.06 -38.92
CA VAL A 866 -15.95 1.57 -40.26
C VAL A 866 -17.40 2.06 -40.33
N ARG A 867 -17.60 3.30 -40.78
CA ARG A 867 -18.92 3.94 -40.91
C ARG A 867 -19.19 4.28 -42.37
N ILE A 868 -20.44 4.12 -42.80
CA ILE A 868 -20.92 4.47 -44.13
C ILE A 868 -21.95 5.59 -44.00
N TYR A 869 -21.71 6.71 -44.67
CA TYR A 869 -22.59 7.88 -44.72
C TYR A 869 -23.25 7.99 -46.09
N SER A 870 -24.48 8.48 -46.14
CA SER A 870 -25.12 8.88 -47.40
C SER A 870 -24.61 10.25 -47.82
N ASP A 871 -23.86 10.33 -48.93
CA ASP A 871 -23.39 11.58 -49.53
C ASP A 871 -24.50 12.16 -50.41
N ALA A 872 -25.36 12.97 -49.81
CA ALA A 872 -26.60 13.41 -50.46
C ALA A 872 -26.34 14.44 -51.57
N ASN A 873 -25.21 15.15 -51.51
CA ASN A 873 -24.85 16.21 -52.46
C ASN A 873 -23.72 15.80 -53.42
N ASN A 874 -23.15 14.60 -53.23
CA ASN A 874 -22.09 13.99 -54.02
C ASN A 874 -20.84 14.86 -54.12
N ASN A 875 -20.43 15.45 -52.99
CA ASN A 875 -19.25 16.31 -52.91
C ASN A 875 -17.99 15.61 -52.37
N GLY A 876 -18.11 14.35 -51.92
CA GLY A 876 -17.00 13.54 -51.41
C GLY A 876 -16.54 13.93 -50.01
N ILE A 877 -17.34 14.70 -49.26
CA ILE A 877 -17.05 15.18 -47.90
C ILE A 877 -18.27 14.88 -47.03
N VAL A 878 -18.05 14.38 -45.81
CA VAL A 878 -19.15 14.18 -44.86
C VAL A 878 -19.61 15.53 -44.32
N ASP A 879 -20.83 15.95 -44.67
CA ASP A 879 -21.40 17.25 -44.30
C ASP A 879 -22.34 17.19 -43.08
N ALA A 880 -22.50 18.32 -42.40
CA ALA A 880 -23.46 18.47 -41.31
C ALA A 880 -24.91 18.30 -41.82
N GLY A 881 -25.53 17.16 -41.52
CA GLY A 881 -26.89 16.79 -41.96
C GLY A 881 -26.95 15.47 -42.73
N GLU A 882 -25.79 14.92 -43.12
CA GLU A 882 -25.69 13.60 -43.71
C GLU A 882 -25.83 12.51 -42.64
N SER A 883 -26.57 11.45 -42.99
CA SER A 883 -26.89 10.38 -42.04
C SER A 883 -26.00 9.17 -42.26
N MET A 884 -25.48 8.60 -41.16
CA MET A 884 -24.82 7.30 -41.18
C MET A 884 -25.87 6.22 -41.50
N VAL A 885 -25.63 5.44 -42.56
CA VAL A 885 -26.57 4.42 -43.05
C VAL A 885 -26.22 3.01 -42.59
N ALA A 886 -24.94 2.76 -42.27
CA ALA A 886 -24.47 1.48 -41.75
C ALA A 886 -23.08 1.63 -41.10
N SER A 887 -22.69 0.67 -40.26
CA SER A 887 -21.36 0.63 -39.63
C SER A 887 -20.94 -0.79 -39.23
N MET A 888 -19.64 -1.04 -39.10
CA MET A 888 -19.08 -2.31 -38.61
C MET A 888 -17.83 -2.07 -37.76
N GLN A 889 -17.83 -2.60 -36.53
CA GLN A 889 -16.64 -2.64 -35.68
C GLN A 889 -15.70 -3.75 -36.18
N LEU A 890 -14.45 -3.39 -36.45
CA LEU A 890 -13.37 -4.36 -36.62
C LEU A 890 -12.79 -4.71 -35.24
N SER A 891 -12.41 -5.96 -35.03
CA SER A 891 -11.93 -6.45 -33.72
C SER A 891 -10.92 -7.59 -33.88
N GLY A 892 -9.96 -7.69 -32.97
CA GLY A 892 -8.94 -8.74 -32.97
C GLY A 892 -7.88 -8.60 -34.07
N GLY A 893 -7.55 -7.36 -34.46
CA GLY A 893 -6.60 -7.06 -35.53
C GLY A 893 -7.17 -7.18 -36.94
N ALA A 894 -8.50 -7.35 -37.08
CA ALA A 894 -9.16 -7.44 -38.37
C ALA A 894 -9.05 -6.11 -39.13
N THR A 895 -8.77 -6.17 -40.43
CA THR A 895 -8.66 -5.00 -41.31
C THR A 895 -9.70 -4.99 -42.43
N ALA A 896 -10.36 -6.11 -42.71
CA ALA A 896 -11.34 -6.22 -43.78
C ALA A 896 -12.76 -5.99 -43.25
N PHE A 897 -13.58 -5.26 -43.99
CA PHE A 897 -14.99 -5.01 -43.68
C PHE A 897 -15.91 -5.44 -44.82
N THR A 898 -17.15 -5.78 -44.46
CA THR A 898 -18.26 -5.99 -45.39
C THR A 898 -19.52 -5.42 -44.75
N ILE A 899 -20.00 -4.29 -45.27
CA ILE A 899 -21.08 -3.51 -44.66
C ILE A 899 -22.23 -3.40 -45.65
N SER A 900 -23.41 -3.92 -45.28
CA SER A 900 -24.60 -3.83 -46.12
C SER A 900 -25.25 -2.46 -45.97
N ALA A 901 -25.16 -1.63 -47.01
CA ALA A 901 -25.77 -0.31 -47.07
C ALA A 901 -27.16 -0.39 -47.76
N PRO A 902 -28.22 0.21 -47.19
CA PRO A 902 -29.53 0.26 -47.82
C PRO A 902 -29.52 1.17 -49.06
N LEU A 903 -30.19 0.76 -50.13
CA LEU A 903 -30.30 1.54 -51.37
C LEU A 903 -31.70 2.15 -51.54
N SER A 904 -31.72 3.42 -51.94
CA SER A 904 -32.91 4.14 -52.40
C SER A 904 -33.00 4.11 -53.93
N TYR A 905 -34.20 4.37 -54.46
CA TYR A 905 -34.40 4.42 -55.90
C TYR A 905 -33.61 5.59 -56.53
N GLY A 906 -32.66 5.25 -57.40
CA GLY A 906 -31.83 6.22 -58.12
C GLY A 906 -30.35 5.99 -57.85
N ASP A 907 -29.56 7.06 -57.97
CA ASP A 907 -28.14 7.07 -57.61
C ASP A 907 -27.99 7.11 -56.09
N ASN A 908 -27.22 6.17 -55.55
CA ASN A 908 -26.83 6.12 -54.15
C ASN A 908 -25.34 6.41 -54.06
N ASN A 909 -24.99 7.52 -53.45
CA ASN A 909 -23.60 7.92 -53.22
C ASN A 909 -23.33 7.76 -51.72
N PHE A 910 -22.22 7.10 -51.40
CA PHE A 910 -21.84 6.84 -50.02
C PHE A 910 -20.40 7.26 -49.77
N LEU A 911 -20.11 7.59 -48.52
CA LEU A 911 -18.77 7.83 -48.04
C LEU A 911 -18.43 6.81 -46.96
N ALA A 912 -17.23 6.24 -47.04
CA ALA A 912 -16.70 5.33 -46.03
C ALA A 912 -15.63 6.04 -45.19
N THR A 913 -15.78 6.00 -43.87
CA THR A 913 -14.79 6.48 -42.91
C THR A 913 -14.41 5.36 -41.95
N ALA A 914 -13.26 5.49 -41.30
CA ALA A 914 -12.82 4.65 -40.19
C ALA A 914 -12.65 5.49 -38.94
N PHE A 915 -13.20 5.02 -37.83
CA PHE A 915 -13.14 5.63 -36.50
C PHE A 915 -12.42 4.69 -35.54
N ASP A 916 -11.43 5.15 -34.79
CA ASP A 916 -10.58 4.28 -33.95
C ASP A 916 -11.23 3.88 -32.62
N GLY A 917 -12.40 4.43 -32.30
CA GLY A 917 -13.08 4.18 -31.04
C GLY A 917 -12.70 5.18 -29.95
N THR A 918 -11.65 5.99 -30.14
CA THR A 918 -11.11 6.89 -29.12
C THR A 918 -11.38 8.35 -29.37
N ASN A 919 -11.30 8.87 -30.62
CA ASN A 919 -11.88 10.15 -31.07
C ASN A 919 -11.46 10.62 -32.48
N ALA A 920 -10.61 9.90 -33.20
CA ALA A 920 -10.25 10.26 -34.55
C ALA A 920 -11.17 9.58 -35.59
N GLU A 921 -11.57 10.33 -36.62
CA GLU A 921 -12.23 9.78 -37.81
C GLU A 921 -11.37 10.11 -39.02
N SER A 922 -11.08 9.10 -39.84
CA SER A 922 -10.26 9.28 -41.05
C SER A 922 -10.98 10.14 -42.08
N THR A 923 -10.21 10.69 -43.03
CA THR A 923 -10.80 11.33 -44.21
C THR A 923 -11.72 10.37 -44.96
N ALA A 924 -12.84 10.88 -45.47
CA ALA A 924 -13.81 10.07 -46.18
C ALA A 924 -13.25 9.49 -47.48
N THR A 925 -13.53 8.22 -47.73
CA THR A 925 -13.33 7.58 -49.02
C THR A 925 -14.66 7.52 -49.77
N ASP A 926 -14.68 8.11 -50.96
CA ASP A 926 -15.82 8.03 -51.86
C ASP A 926 -16.08 6.59 -52.29
N VAL A 927 -17.30 6.11 -52.06
CA VAL A 927 -17.78 4.81 -52.52
C VAL A 927 -18.37 5.01 -53.91
N PRO A 928 -17.88 4.31 -54.95
CA PRO A 928 -18.43 4.46 -56.30
C PRO A 928 -19.95 4.30 -56.35
N THR A 929 -20.63 5.23 -57.04
CA THR A 929 -22.10 5.31 -57.09
C THR A 929 -22.78 3.98 -57.41
N ILE A 930 -23.83 3.65 -56.65
CA ILE A 930 -24.67 2.48 -56.88
C ILE A 930 -26.06 2.92 -57.36
N ASN A 931 -26.40 2.61 -58.61
CA ASN A 931 -27.68 2.96 -59.23
C ASN A 931 -28.69 1.81 -59.18
N THR A 932 -29.90 2.06 -58.70
CA THR A 932 -30.99 1.06 -58.69
C THR A 932 -32.02 1.31 -59.81
N THR A 933 -32.32 0.32 -60.67
CA THR A 933 -33.08 0.58 -61.92
C THR A 933 -34.46 -0.11 -62.12
N ASN A 934 -35.06 -0.83 -61.15
CA ASN A 934 -36.46 -1.37 -61.27
C ASN A 934 -36.97 -1.89 -59.90
N GLY A 935 -38.19 -1.74 -59.37
CA GLY A 935 -39.48 -1.15 -59.75
C GLY A 935 -40.60 -1.77 -58.87
N ALA A 936 -41.52 -0.97 -58.30
CA ALA A 936 -42.72 -1.46 -57.60
C ALA A 936 -43.69 -2.19 -58.57
N PRO A 937 -44.54 -3.14 -58.11
CA PRO A 937 -45.32 -4.03 -58.98
C PRO A 937 -46.43 -3.32 -59.77
N SER A 938 -46.66 -3.80 -61.00
CA SER A 938 -47.58 -3.27 -62.00
C SER A 938 -49.05 -3.23 -61.57
N GLY A 939 -49.66 -2.04 -61.57
CA GLY A 939 -51.11 -1.84 -61.53
C GLY A 939 -51.69 -1.81 -62.94
N GLY A 940 -52.60 -2.74 -63.23
CA GLY A 940 -53.40 -2.77 -64.45
C GLY A 940 -54.82 -2.25 -64.19
N GLY A 941 -55.23 -1.25 -64.97
CA GLY A 941 -56.59 -1.15 -65.48
C GLY A 941 -57.61 -0.30 -64.70
N GLY A 942 -57.85 0.90 -65.24
CA GLY A 942 -59.22 1.24 -65.64
C GLY A 942 -60.01 2.19 -64.74
N GLY A 943 -60.04 3.45 -65.19
CA GLY A 943 -61.31 4.13 -65.41
C GLY A 943 -61.85 5.02 -64.29
N GLY A 944 -62.06 6.28 -64.65
CA GLY A 944 -63.25 7.02 -64.20
C GLY A 944 -63.01 8.10 -63.15
N GLY A 945 -62.76 9.31 -63.63
CA GLY A 945 -63.66 10.44 -63.40
C GLY A 945 -63.66 11.13 -62.03
N GLY A 946 -63.50 12.45 -62.08
CA GLY A 946 -64.36 13.37 -61.32
C GLY A 946 -63.77 13.92 -60.03
N ASN A 947 -63.21 15.12 -60.17
CA ASN A 947 -63.52 16.31 -59.40
C ASN A 947 -63.79 16.25 -57.88
N ASP A 948 -63.01 17.10 -57.23
CA ASP A 948 -63.41 18.10 -56.23
C ASP A 948 -63.70 17.65 -54.79
N ASP A 949 -62.98 18.38 -53.95
CA ASP A 949 -63.41 18.97 -52.69
C ASP A 949 -63.49 18.13 -51.41
N SER A 950 -62.69 18.65 -50.48
CA SER A 950 -63.10 19.09 -49.14
C SER A 950 -62.69 18.21 -47.95
N ASN A 951 -61.67 18.75 -47.28
CA ASN A 951 -61.74 19.28 -45.92
C ASN A 951 -62.20 18.35 -44.79
N CYS A 952 -61.22 18.05 -43.92
CA CYS A 952 -61.28 18.09 -42.46
C CYS A 952 -62.57 17.59 -41.78
N SER A 953 -62.50 16.44 -41.10
CA SER A 953 -62.03 16.36 -39.71
C SER A 953 -62.68 15.21 -38.94
N THR A 954 -61.88 14.69 -38.00
CA THR A 954 -62.23 14.01 -36.74
C THR A 954 -62.84 12.62 -36.77
N GLY A 955 -62.22 11.74 -35.97
CA GLY A 955 -62.94 11.21 -34.83
C GLY A 955 -63.09 9.69 -34.72
N THR A 956 -62.04 9.06 -34.19
CA THR A 956 -62.06 8.05 -33.11
C THR A 956 -62.92 6.77 -33.24
N GLY A 957 -62.28 5.63 -32.95
CA GLY A 957 -62.84 4.71 -31.95
C GLY A 957 -62.72 3.20 -32.23
N ASN A 958 -61.76 2.59 -31.51
CA ASN A 958 -61.80 1.26 -30.89
C ASN A 958 -61.78 -0.03 -31.74
N GLY A 959 -60.74 -0.85 -31.52
CA GLY A 959 -60.57 -2.25 -31.98
C GLY A 959 -61.41 -3.25 -31.17
N PRO A 960 -60.92 -4.47 -30.85
CA PRO A 960 -59.74 -5.22 -31.32
C PRO A 960 -60.08 -6.68 -31.75
N GLY A 961 -59.11 -7.49 -32.22
CA GLY A 961 -59.40 -8.87 -32.65
C GLY A 961 -58.26 -9.78 -33.14
N TRP A 962 -57.34 -10.16 -32.24
CA TRP A 962 -56.77 -11.52 -32.01
C TRP A 962 -56.14 -12.41 -33.11
N MET A 963 -54.99 -13.01 -32.71
CA MET A 963 -54.41 -14.33 -33.05
C MET A 963 -53.65 -14.45 -34.39
N LEU A 964 -52.48 -15.11 -34.53
CA LEU A 964 -51.81 -16.15 -33.72
C LEU A 964 -50.31 -16.31 -34.13
N LEU A 965 -49.53 -16.90 -33.21
CA LEU A 965 -48.34 -17.76 -33.41
C LEU A 965 -46.96 -17.05 -33.51
N ALA A 966 -46.18 -16.93 -32.43
CA ALA A 966 -45.35 -17.95 -31.72
C ALA A 966 -44.19 -18.47 -32.58
N GLY A 967 -42.93 -18.55 -32.15
CA GLY A 967 -42.24 -18.27 -30.89
C GLY A 967 -40.73 -18.26 -31.23
N LEU A 968 -39.76 -18.24 -30.32
CA LEU A 968 -39.72 -18.25 -28.87
C LEU A 968 -38.26 -17.92 -28.50
N LEU A 969 -38.08 -17.07 -27.48
CA LEU A 969 -37.10 -17.14 -26.35
C LEU A 969 -35.63 -17.57 -26.63
N SER A 970 -34.60 -17.03 -25.98
CA SER A 970 -34.41 -16.44 -24.64
C SER A 970 -32.87 -16.28 -24.45
N LEU A 971 -32.26 -15.54 -23.52
CA LEU A 971 -32.67 -14.90 -22.29
C LEU A 971 -31.57 -13.86 -21.93
N LEU A 972 -31.98 -12.67 -21.54
CA LEU A 972 -31.24 -11.71 -20.70
C LEU A 972 -32.19 -11.41 -19.52
N GLY A 973 -31.68 -11.36 -18.29
CA GLY A 973 -32.43 -10.88 -17.12
C GLY A 973 -31.47 -10.07 -16.24
N LEU A 974 -31.60 -8.74 -16.21
CA LEU A 974 -32.35 -7.92 -15.23
C LEU A 974 -31.87 -8.17 -13.78
N ALA A 975 -31.12 -7.26 -13.15
CA ALA A 975 -31.50 -5.95 -12.60
C ALA A 975 -32.54 -5.99 -11.47
N THR A 976 -32.21 -5.39 -10.33
CA THR A 976 -33.05 -4.49 -9.48
C THR A 976 -32.20 -4.07 -8.26
N ARG A 977 -31.75 -2.82 -8.11
CA ARG A 977 -32.39 -1.56 -7.66
C ARG A 977 -32.88 -1.52 -6.18
N ILE A 978 -32.16 -0.66 -5.43
CA ILE A 978 -32.52 0.22 -4.30
C ILE A 978 -32.82 -0.40 -2.92
N VAL A 979 -32.05 0.01 -1.90
CA VAL A 979 -32.43 0.88 -0.74
C VAL A 979 -31.31 0.85 0.31
N ARG A 980 -30.72 2.03 0.62
CA ARG A 980 -30.02 2.26 1.91
C ARG A 980 -31.04 2.41 3.04
N PRO A 981 -30.69 2.05 4.28
CA PRO A 981 -30.50 3.11 5.27
C PRO A 981 -29.29 2.92 6.21
N ARG A 982 -28.98 4.01 6.91
CA ARG A 982 -27.86 4.31 7.82
C ARG A 982 -27.83 3.53 9.15
N ARG A 983 -26.62 3.56 9.75
CA ARG A 983 -26.20 3.44 11.17
C ARG A 983 -26.32 2.02 11.76
N ASP A 984 -25.36 1.50 12.51
CA ASP A 984 -24.26 2.10 13.28
C ASP A 984 -22.86 1.78 12.76
#